data_AF-A0A6J2K1U8-F1
#
_entry.id   AF-A0A6J2K1U8-F1
#
_cell.length_a   1.000
_cell.length_b   1.000
_cell.length_c   1.000
_cell.angle_alpha   90.00
_cell.angle_beta   90.00
_cell.angle_gamma   90.00
#
_symmetry.space_group_name_H-M   'P 1'
#
loop_
_entity.id
_entity.type
_entity.pdbx_description
1 polymer ?
#
loop_
_entity_poly.entity_id
_entity_poly.type
_entity_poly.pdbx_seq_one_letter_code
_entity_poly.pdbx_strand_id
1 'polypeptide(L)'
;MRALFVTELFLWPRFHGNIIRNLKSRQAQAEELHIPLTTNMSYIQTCLLDIMNYTVKQLKSINRSLDMKEITTENCITKKFHKILQSQLDCVWHQLSTRTKEYIQDLKILRSMIINLIHDDAVSFYALVSKYRTPEYAQINSGWILLESAEQLFKYAKARVFNKKNEFDPEPSPKWKYLSDLLSQEIPDEVNKKKDSNLSNTKILILCQDNRTCSQLNHFLTMGANRYLLYTAFKREIPINAVATKYEDIKNTVPIETKDKTDKKSDTKEGKSTDEGTRLNDSKDEELNTEESRTNYLLTLTQTLAHCSKDNATVNESLFEPISQLDNLDFTKIEVETPVICIQTFKENGNNLSLEYTLEALRPEYVILYHSDVAAVRQLEMYECRKKPEEPICKVYFLIHDQTVEEQAYLAALKREKQAFELLIQAKSVMVVPSYQDGKTDEYFQLTNEEEVQPTDSRKAGQNQSKEKPLVIVDMREFRSDLPSLLHKRGINIEPVTIAIGDYILTPDICVERKSISDLIGSLNSGRLYTQCTQMCRNYSRPILLIEFDQNKPFNLQGHFVVSTDISGADIQQKLQLLTIHFPRLKLVWSPSPYATAELFYELKQGRNNPNIAEAIALSGENTADDMNYERYNILVHDFVQKLPGVTSKNINRIMNKGISLDHLITLTKEELSEVVENKNEAETLYSILHVKARPMDAKEEKFGKKKFTGKLYRSKK
;
A
#
# COMPACT_ATOMS: atom_id res chain seq x y z
N MET A 1 14.80 -25.65 -1.00
CA MET A 1 14.87 -27.12 -0.95
C MET A 1 15.46 -27.60 0.38
N ARG A 2 16.73 -27.32 0.71
CA ARG A 2 17.33 -27.75 1.99
C ARG A 2 16.53 -27.35 3.23
N ALA A 3 16.09 -26.09 3.30
CA ALA A 3 15.27 -25.59 4.41
C ALA A 3 13.85 -26.19 4.47
N LEU A 4 13.36 -26.77 3.36
CA LEU A 4 12.04 -27.42 3.28
C LEU A 4 12.15 -28.95 3.44
N PHE A 5 13.36 -29.48 3.64
CA PHE A 5 13.65 -30.93 3.69
C PHE A 5 13.11 -31.74 2.50
N VAL A 6 13.09 -31.13 1.30
CA VAL A 6 12.67 -31.81 0.06
C VAL A 6 13.86 -32.16 -0.81
N THR A 7 13.81 -33.34 -1.42
CA THR A 7 14.84 -33.88 -2.32
C THR A 7 14.52 -33.61 -3.78
N GLU A 8 13.25 -33.70 -4.17
CA GLU A 8 12.80 -33.54 -5.56
C GLU A 8 12.28 -32.13 -5.85
N LEU A 9 12.53 -31.65 -7.08
CA LEU A 9 12.05 -30.37 -7.58
C LEU A 9 11.29 -30.58 -8.89
N PHE A 10 9.98 -30.32 -8.90
CA PHE A 10 9.17 -30.34 -10.11
C PHE A 10 8.97 -28.92 -10.66
N LEU A 11 9.36 -28.70 -11.91
CA LEU A 11 9.20 -27.41 -12.60
C LEU A 11 8.14 -27.57 -13.69
N TRP A 12 7.09 -26.75 -13.64
CA TRP A 12 5.98 -26.77 -14.61
C TRP A 12 5.78 -25.38 -15.24
N PRO A 13 6.72 -24.90 -16.08
CA PRO A 13 6.58 -23.63 -16.76
C PRO A 13 5.48 -23.69 -17.83
N ARG A 14 4.84 -22.56 -18.14
CA ARG A 14 3.79 -22.48 -19.18
C ARG A 14 4.28 -22.98 -20.56
N PHE A 15 5.56 -22.80 -20.88
CA PHE A 15 6.14 -23.27 -22.13
C PHE A 15 6.49 -24.78 -22.14
N HIS A 16 6.11 -25.52 -21.10
CA HIS A 16 6.28 -26.97 -21.05
C HIS A 16 5.41 -27.68 -22.11
N GLY A 17 5.97 -28.67 -22.82
CA GLY A 17 5.32 -29.29 -23.98
C GLY A 17 3.94 -29.87 -23.69
N ASN A 18 3.74 -30.52 -22.54
CA ASN A 18 2.42 -31.07 -22.17
C ASN A 18 1.39 -29.98 -21.87
N ILE A 19 1.82 -28.87 -21.24
CA ILE A 19 0.93 -27.74 -20.91
C ILE A 19 0.50 -27.04 -22.20
N ILE A 20 1.45 -26.77 -23.11
CA ILE A 20 1.14 -26.18 -24.41
C ILE A 20 0.16 -27.05 -25.20
N ARG A 21 0.34 -28.38 -25.22
CA ARG A 21 -0.57 -29.29 -25.93
C ARG A 21 -2.01 -29.18 -25.40
N ASN A 22 -2.18 -29.16 -24.09
CA ASN A 22 -3.50 -29.04 -23.46
C ASN A 22 -4.11 -27.65 -23.72
N LEU A 23 -3.34 -26.57 -23.54
CA LEU A 23 -3.83 -25.20 -23.77
C LEU A 23 -4.06 -24.87 -25.25
N LYS A 24 -3.51 -25.65 -26.20
CA LYS A 24 -3.78 -25.48 -27.64
C LYS A 24 -5.04 -26.21 -28.10
N SER A 25 -5.59 -27.13 -27.30
CA SER A 25 -6.80 -27.86 -27.67
C SER A 25 -8.01 -26.93 -27.83
N ARG A 26 -8.09 -25.89 -26.98
CA ARG A 26 -9.13 -24.88 -27.01
C ARG A 26 -8.56 -23.54 -26.54
N GLN A 27 -8.69 -22.50 -27.37
CA GLN A 27 -8.15 -21.17 -27.09
C GLN A 27 -9.22 -20.11 -27.28
N ALA A 28 -9.20 -19.09 -26.42
CA ALA A 28 -10.03 -17.91 -26.59
C ALA A 28 -9.55 -17.12 -27.83
N GLN A 29 -10.48 -16.55 -28.58
CA GLN A 29 -10.15 -15.65 -29.69
C GLN A 29 -9.75 -14.30 -29.09
N ALA A 30 -8.48 -13.93 -29.22
CA ALA A 30 -7.96 -12.67 -28.73
C ALA A 30 -7.84 -11.65 -29.86
N GLU A 31 -8.35 -10.44 -29.64
CA GLU A 31 -8.20 -9.31 -30.56
C GLU A 31 -7.53 -8.14 -29.83
N GLU A 32 -6.40 -7.67 -30.36
CA GLU A 32 -5.59 -6.61 -29.78
C GLU A 32 -5.92 -5.27 -30.44
N LEU A 33 -6.42 -4.33 -29.63
CA LEU A 33 -6.72 -2.97 -30.05
C LEU A 33 -5.63 -2.04 -29.55
N HIS A 34 -4.82 -1.56 -30.49
CA HIS A 34 -3.74 -0.61 -30.23
C HIS A 34 -4.28 0.82 -30.21
N ILE A 35 -4.28 1.44 -29.03
CA ILE A 35 -4.83 2.77 -28.81
C ILE A 35 -3.67 3.78 -28.71
N PRO A 36 -3.49 4.69 -29.68
CA PRO A 36 -2.44 5.69 -29.60
C PRO A 36 -2.73 6.69 -28.47
N LEU A 37 -1.67 7.13 -27.79
CA LEU A 37 -1.76 8.24 -26.84
C LEU A 37 -2.02 9.56 -27.56
N THR A 38 -2.63 10.49 -26.85
CA THR A 38 -2.74 11.86 -27.34
C THR A 38 -1.39 12.57 -27.27
N THR A 39 -1.21 13.59 -28.09
CA THR A 39 0.06 14.32 -28.17
C THR A 39 0.47 14.89 -26.81
N ASN A 40 -0.48 15.45 -26.07
CA ASN A 40 -0.22 16.01 -24.74
C ASN A 40 0.19 14.92 -23.73
N MET A 41 -0.45 13.75 -23.76
CA MET A 41 -0.08 12.62 -22.89
C MET A 41 1.33 12.11 -23.20
N SER A 42 1.69 12.00 -24.48
CA SER A 42 3.04 11.57 -24.90
C SER A 42 4.13 12.54 -24.40
N TYR A 43 3.88 13.84 -24.47
CA TYR A 43 4.83 14.84 -23.93
C TYR A 43 4.95 14.75 -22.41
N ILE A 44 3.84 14.56 -21.68
CA ILE A 44 3.86 14.39 -20.22
C ILE A 44 4.61 13.12 -19.83
N GLN A 45 4.38 12.00 -20.51
CA GLN A 45 5.09 10.74 -20.28
C GLN A 45 6.61 10.92 -20.46
N THR A 46 7.02 11.61 -21.52
CA THR A 46 8.44 11.90 -21.77
C THR A 46 9.05 12.74 -20.65
N CYS A 47 8.37 13.82 -20.23
CA CYS A 47 8.81 14.66 -19.12
C CYS A 47 8.94 13.87 -17.80
N LEU A 48 7.97 13.01 -17.50
CA LEU A 48 8.00 12.17 -16.29
C LEU A 48 9.16 11.16 -16.32
N LEU A 49 9.42 10.53 -17.46
CA LEU A 49 10.54 9.60 -17.62
C LEU A 49 11.89 10.32 -17.46
N ASP A 50 12.03 11.54 -17.97
CA ASP A 50 13.25 12.34 -17.81
C ASP A 50 13.50 12.71 -16.34
N ILE A 51 12.46 13.11 -15.62
CA ILE A 51 12.53 13.41 -14.18
C ILE A 51 12.89 12.14 -13.38
N MET A 52 12.29 11.00 -13.73
CA MET A 52 12.63 9.72 -13.10
C MET A 52 14.08 9.29 -13.40
N ASN A 53 14.55 9.47 -14.65
CA ASN A 53 15.94 9.22 -15.02
C ASN A 53 16.90 10.09 -14.19
N TYR A 54 16.57 11.37 -13.99
CA TYR A 54 17.36 12.28 -13.18
C TYR A 54 17.42 11.85 -11.71
N THR A 55 16.27 11.56 -11.09
CA THR A 55 16.20 11.15 -9.68
C THR A 55 16.94 9.83 -9.42
N VAL A 56 16.83 8.85 -10.32
CA VAL A 56 17.60 7.59 -10.24
C VAL A 56 19.10 7.84 -10.35
N LYS A 57 19.55 8.72 -11.26
CA LYS A 57 20.97 9.07 -11.39
C LYS A 57 21.51 9.73 -10.12
N GLN A 58 20.76 10.66 -9.53
CA GLN A 58 21.13 11.30 -8.27
C GLN A 58 21.19 10.29 -7.12
N LEU A 59 20.20 9.40 -7.03
CA LEU A 59 20.16 8.34 -6.02
C LEU A 59 21.39 7.42 -6.08
N LYS A 60 21.80 7.03 -7.30
CA LYS A 60 23.01 6.23 -7.54
C LYS A 60 24.30 7.00 -7.24
N SER A 61 24.34 8.28 -7.55
CA SER A 61 25.52 9.12 -7.30
C SER A 61 25.80 9.29 -5.81
N ILE A 62 24.75 9.42 -4.99
CA ILE A 62 24.88 9.60 -3.54
C ILE A 62 25.31 8.27 -2.88
N ASN A 63 24.78 7.14 -3.35
CA ASN A 63 24.98 5.83 -2.75
C ASN A 63 25.92 4.94 -3.57
N ARG A 64 27.16 5.39 -3.82
CA ARG A 64 28.14 4.67 -4.65
C ARG A 64 28.56 3.30 -4.07
N SER A 65 28.39 3.09 -2.77
CA SER A 65 28.74 1.84 -2.07
C SER A 65 27.67 0.76 -2.16
N LEU A 66 26.45 1.08 -2.58
CA LEU A 66 25.36 0.12 -2.71
C LEU A 66 25.32 -0.44 -4.14
N ASP A 67 25.23 -1.76 -4.30
CA ASP A 67 25.13 -2.40 -5.62
C ASP A 67 23.73 -2.19 -6.22
N MET A 68 23.50 -1.00 -6.79
CA MET A 68 22.21 -0.57 -7.33
C MET A 68 21.95 -1.03 -8.77
N LYS A 69 22.37 -2.26 -9.13
CA LYS A 69 22.12 -2.83 -10.48
C LYS A 69 20.63 -2.93 -10.79
N GLU A 70 19.81 -3.22 -9.79
CA GLU A 70 18.37 -3.43 -9.96
C GLU A 70 17.58 -2.12 -10.06
N ILE A 71 18.14 -0.98 -9.63
CA ILE A 71 17.50 0.34 -9.74
C ILE A 71 17.73 0.88 -11.15
N THR A 72 16.99 0.37 -12.12
CA THR A 72 16.90 0.93 -13.47
C THR A 72 15.56 1.62 -13.66
N THR A 73 15.46 2.52 -14.62
CA THR A 73 14.23 3.27 -14.90
C THR A 73 13.10 2.36 -15.37
N GLU A 74 13.44 1.30 -16.11
CA GLU A 74 12.54 0.20 -16.46
C GLU A 74 11.97 -0.50 -15.22
N ASN A 75 12.83 -0.77 -14.22
CA ASN A 75 12.39 -1.41 -12.99
C ASN A 75 11.58 -0.44 -12.10
N CYS A 76 11.89 0.86 -12.10
CA CYS A 76 11.15 1.87 -11.33
C CYS A 76 9.67 1.93 -11.70
N ILE A 77 9.34 1.70 -12.96
CA ILE A 77 7.96 1.63 -13.46
C ILE A 77 7.20 0.44 -12.86
N THR A 78 7.88 -0.69 -12.66
CA THR A 78 7.22 -1.96 -12.31
C THR A 78 6.60 -1.91 -10.92
N LYS A 79 5.43 -2.53 -10.73
CA LYS A 79 4.69 -2.50 -9.45
C LYS A 79 5.51 -2.95 -8.25
N LYS A 80 6.41 -3.93 -8.45
CA LYS A 80 7.25 -4.54 -7.40
C LYS A 80 8.49 -3.73 -6.99
N PHE A 81 8.78 -2.61 -7.67
CA PHE A 81 9.94 -1.77 -7.38
C PHE A 81 10.09 -1.38 -5.90
N HIS A 82 9.01 -1.00 -5.24
CA HIS A 82 9.07 -0.57 -3.84
C HIS A 82 9.52 -1.70 -2.91
N LYS A 83 9.11 -2.95 -3.17
CA LYS A 83 9.55 -4.11 -2.38
C LYS A 83 11.03 -4.42 -2.59
N ILE A 84 11.52 -4.24 -3.82
CA ILE A 84 12.96 -4.40 -4.14
C ILE A 84 13.75 -3.33 -3.39
N LEU A 85 13.33 -2.07 -3.49
CA LEU A 85 13.94 -0.94 -2.81
C LEU A 85 13.92 -1.13 -1.29
N GLN A 86 12.79 -1.57 -0.73
CA GLN A 86 12.63 -1.86 0.69
C GLN A 86 13.58 -2.99 1.13
N SER A 87 13.61 -4.11 0.41
CA SER A 87 14.49 -5.24 0.74
C SER A 87 15.98 -4.87 0.72
N GLN A 88 16.40 -3.97 -0.17
CA GLN A 88 17.79 -3.55 -0.26
C GLN A 88 18.16 -2.47 0.75
N LEU A 89 17.22 -1.55 1.04
CA LEU A 89 17.50 -0.37 1.84
C LEU A 89 17.09 -0.50 3.30
N ASP A 90 16.19 -1.40 3.68
CA ASP A 90 15.72 -1.55 5.08
C ASP A 90 16.89 -1.80 6.05
N CYS A 91 17.84 -2.64 5.66
CA CYS A 91 19.02 -2.94 6.46
C CYS A 91 19.95 -1.73 6.68
N VAL A 92 19.87 -0.71 5.82
CA VAL A 92 20.76 0.47 5.81
C VAL A 92 19.96 1.76 6.01
N TRP A 93 18.64 1.68 6.23
CA TRP A 93 17.73 2.82 6.19
C TRP A 93 18.11 3.96 7.17
N HIS A 94 18.64 3.58 8.33
CA HIS A 94 19.12 4.52 9.34
C HIS A 94 20.41 5.24 8.94
N GLN A 95 21.24 4.66 8.08
CA GLN A 95 22.50 5.23 7.58
C GLN A 95 22.29 6.13 6.36
N LEU A 96 21.14 6.00 5.68
CA LEU A 96 20.84 6.82 4.51
C LEU A 96 20.63 8.28 4.92
N SER A 97 21.20 9.18 4.12
CA SER A 97 20.99 10.62 4.26
C SER A 97 19.51 10.99 4.08
N THR A 98 19.08 12.08 4.72
CA THR A 98 17.72 12.64 4.56
C THR A 98 17.38 12.87 3.09
N ARG A 99 18.33 13.45 2.34
CA ARG A 99 18.22 13.66 0.89
C ARG A 99 18.00 12.37 0.09
N THR A 100 18.61 11.26 0.49
CA THR A 100 18.36 9.96 -0.14
C THR A 100 16.92 9.49 0.10
N LYS A 101 16.40 9.67 1.31
CA LYS A 101 15.02 9.32 1.67
C LYS A 101 14.00 10.17 0.92
N GLU A 102 14.29 11.45 0.71
CA GLU A 102 13.50 12.36 -0.14
C GLU A 102 13.42 11.86 -1.59
N TYR A 103 14.55 11.51 -2.22
CA TYR A 103 14.55 10.95 -3.58
C TYR A 103 13.74 9.65 -3.69
N ILE A 104 13.76 8.79 -2.67
CA ILE A 104 12.97 7.56 -2.63
C ILE A 104 11.46 7.88 -2.57
N GLN A 105 11.07 8.86 -1.75
CA GLN A 105 9.70 9.33 -1.67
C GLN A 105 9.24 9.95 -3.00
N ASP A 106 10.12 10.71 -3.67
CA ASP A 106 9.83 11.26 -4.99
C ASP A 106 9.64 10.20 -6.06
N LEU A 107 10.48 9.16 -6.09
CA LEU A 107 10.30 8.05 -7.02
C LEU A 107 8.93 7.37 -6.83
N LYS A 108 8.42 7.29 -5.60
CA LYS A 108 7.07 6.78 -5.32
C LYS A 108 5.99 7.70 -5.89
N ILE A 109 6.15 9.02 -5.75
CA ILE A 109 5.22 10.02 -6.26
C ILE A 109 5.23 10.06 -7.79
N LEU A 110 6.40 10.13 -8.41
CA LEU A 110 6.58 10.15 -9.88
C LEU A 110 6.01 8.88 -10.51
N ARG A 111 6.19 7.71 -9.88
CA ARG A 111 5.57 6.47 -10.36
C ARG A 111 4.04 6.54 -10.29
N SER A 112 3.50 7.05 -9.18
CA SER A 112 2.05 7.26 -9.03
C SER A 112 1.51 8.18 -10.13
N MET A 113 2.23 9.26 -10.45
CA MET A 113 1.86 10.17 -11.54
C MET A 113 1.87 9.49 -12.92
N ILE A 114 2.88 8.67 -13.24
CA ILE A 114 2.91 7.96 -14.54
C ILE A 114 1.73 6.99 -14.66
N ILE A 115 1.41 6.26 -13.59
CA ILE A 115 0.30 5.30 -13.57
C ILE A 115 -1.04 6.06 -13.72
N ASN A 116 -1.23 7.14 -12.96
CA ASN A 116 -2.45 7.95 -13.02
C ASN A 116 -2.59 8.69 -14.35
N LEU A 117 -1.51 8.99 -15.07
CA LEU A 117 -1.60 9.60 -16.41
C LEU A 117 -2.43 8.72 -17.36
N ILE A 118 -2.27 7.40 -17.26
CA ILE A 118 -2.94 6.42 -18.14
C ILE A 118 -4.32 6.04 -17.62
N HIS A 119 -4.46 5.84 -16.30
CA HIS A 119 -5.70 5.31 -15.71
C HIS A 119 -6.71 6.40 -15.33
N ASP A 120 -6.27 7.58 -14.87
CA ASP A 120 -7.18 8.65 -14.45
C ASP A 120 -7.65 9.52 -15.62
N ASP A 121 -8.80 10.18 -15.42
CA ASP A 121 -9.28 11.24 -16.30
C ASP A 121 -8.37 12.50 -16.26
N ALA A 122 -8.42 13.30 -17.33
CA ALA A 122 -7.59 14.50 -17.47
C ALA A 122 -7.76 15.50 -16.30
N VAL A 123 -8.97 15.61 -15.77
CA VAL A 123 -9.35 16.54 -14.70
C VAL A 123 -8.77 16.08 -13.36
N SER A 124 -8.97 14.82 -12.99
CA SER A 124 -8.36 14.22 -11.79
C SER A 124 -6.84 14.23 -11.84
N PHE A 125 -6.25 13.93 -13.00
CA PHE A 125 -4.80 13.98 -13.18
C PHE A 125 -4.26 15.40 -12.97
N TYR A 126 -4.93 16.41 -13.52
CA TYR A 126 -4.56 17.81 -13.30
C TYR A 126 -4.68 18.23 -11.83
N ALA A 127 -5.74 17.79 -11.12
CA ALA A 127 -5.89 18.04 -9.69
C ALA A 127 -4.75 17.42 -8.87
N LEU A 128 -4.34 16.18 -9.21
CA LEU A 128 -3.20 15.51 -8.58
C LEU A 128 -1.91 16.30 -8.79
N VAL A 129 -1.60 16.66 -10.04
CA VAL A 129 -0.38 17.39 -10.39
C VAL A 129 -0.36 18.78 -9.74
N SER A 130 -1.51 19.46 -9.67
CA SER A 130 -1.62 20.80 -9.08
C SER A 130 -1.30 20.83 -7.58
N LYS A 131 -1.57 19.74 -6.84
CA LYS A 131 -1.20 19.62 -5.42
C LYS A 131 0.30 19.71 -5.18
N TYR A 132 1.11 19.26 -6.13
CA TYR A 132 2.57 19.26 -6.03
C TYR A 132 3.22 20.54 -6.55
N ARG A 133 2.44 21.50 -7.06
CA ARG A 133 2.94 22.80 -7.54
C ARG A 133 3.06 23.84 -6.42
N THR A 134 2.79 23.48 -5.17
CA THR A 134 2.83 24.43 -4.04
C THR A 134 4.27 24.84 -3.70
N PRO A 135 4.50 26.10 -3.30
CA PRO A 135 5.83 26.57 -2.90
C PRO A 135 6.35 25.83 -1.66
N GLU A 136 5.45 25.36 -0.80
CA GLU A 136 5.75 24.54 0.37
C GLU A 136 6.39 23.20 -0.02
N TYR A 137 5.80 22.51 -0.99
CA TYR A 137 6.33 21.24 -1.47
C TYR A 137 7.66 21.43 -2.19
N ALA A 138 7.87 22.56 -2.88
CA ALA A 138 9.15 22.87 -3.52
C ALA A 138 10.32 23.08 -2.52
N GLN A 139 10.05 23.47 -1.27
CA GLN A 139 11.09 23.70 -0.25
C GLN A 139 11.53 22.43 0.46
N ILE A 140 10.59 21.50 0.69
CA ILE A 140 10.84 20.24 1.41
C ILE A 140 11.43 19.18 0.48
N ASN A 141 11.23 19.33 -0.83
CA ASN A 141 11.51 18.28 -1.77
C ASN A 141 12.93 18.31 -2.37
N SER A 142 13.36 17.20 -2.97
CA SER A 142 14.67 16.97 -3.59
C SER A 142 15.01 17.85 -4.81
N GLY A 143 14.12 18.80 -5.13
CA GLY A 143 14.32 19.85 -6.13
C GLY A 143 13.92 19.48 -7.55
N TRP A 144 13.31 18.32 -7.81
CA TRP A 144 12.94 17.93 -9.18
C TRP A 144 11.91 18.85 -9.84
N ILE A 145 11.13 19.59 -9.05
CA ILE A 145 10.19 20.61 -9.54
C ILE A 145 10.88 21.78 -10.25
N LEU A 146 12.16 22.03 -9.92
CA LEU A 146 12.95 23.10 -10.51
C LEU A 146 13.53 22.71 -11.89
N LEU A 147 13.34 21.47 -12.34
CA LEU A 147 13.77 21.02 -13.66
C LEU A 147 12.86 21.64 -14.74
N GLU A 148 13.45 21.96 -15.89
CA GLU A 148 12.70 22.42 -17.07
C GLU A 148 11.62 21.41 -17.50
N SER A 149 11.93 20.11 -17.42
CA SER A 149 10.97 19.02 -17.68
C SER A 149 9.75 19.07 -16.76
N ALA A 150 9.90 19.54 -15.51
CA ALA A 150 8.79 19.68 -14.57
C ALA A 150 7.90 20.89 -14.92
N GLU A 151 8.48 22.01 -15.36
CA GLU A 151 7.72 23.16 -15.86
C GLU A 151 6.88 22.79 -17.09
N GLN A 152 7.48 22.05 -18.03
CA GLN A 152 6.79 21.53 -19.21
C GLN A 152 5.65 20.59 -18.81
N LEU A 153 5.85 19.71 -17.82
CA LEU A 153 4.81 18.84 -17.28
C LEU A 153 3.60 19.64 -16.77
N PHE A 154 3.82 20.68 -15.98
CA PHE A 154 2.71 21.51 -15.46
C PHE A 154 1.97 22.24 -16.59
N LYS A 155 2.70 22.70 -17.62
CA LYS A 155 2.11 23.36 -18.79
C LYS A 155 1.23 22.40 -19.58
N TYR A 156 1.72 21.20 -19.89
CA TYR A 156 0.95 20.20 -20.64
C TYR A 156 -0.22 19.64 -19.83
N ALA A 157 -0.06 19.44 -18.52
CA ALA A 157 -1.16 19.02 -17.64
C ALA A 157 -2.30 20.06 -17.64
N LYS A 158 -1.97 21.36 -17.61
CA LYS A 158 -2.98 22.42 -17.74
C LYS A 158 -3.64 22.41 -19.12
N ALA A 159 -2.86 22.20 -20.18
CA ALA A 159 -3.36 22.17 -21.56
C ALA A 159 -4.32 20.99 -21.84
N ARG A 160 -4.33 19.94 -21.01
CA ARG A 160 -5.31 18.83 -21.10
C ARG A 160 -6.70 19.19 -20.59
N VAL A 161 -6.81 20.21 -19.73
CA VAL A 161 -8.10 20.62 -19.12
C VAL A 161 -8.59 21.95 -19.70
N PHE A 162 -7.65 22.86 -19.97
CA PHE A 162 -7.95 24.21 -20.43
C PHE A 162 -7.40 24.44 -21.83
N ASN A 163 -8.23 25.01 -22.69
CA ASN A 163 -7.82 25.43 -24.01
C ASN A 163 -6.92 26.68 -23.95
N LYS A 164 -6.35 27.12 -25.08
CA LYS A 164 -5.47 28.30 -25.17
C LYS A 164 -6.11 29.60 -24.66
N LYS A 165 -7.45 29.67 -24.66
CA LYS A 165 -8.25 30.77 -24.13
C LYS A 165 -8.54 30.68 -22.62
N ASN A 166 -8.01 29.67 -21.92
CA ASN A 166 -8.37 29.27 -20.55
C ASN A 166 -9.86 28.88 -20.38
N GLU A 167 -10.52 28.46 -21.45
CA GLU A 167 -11.85 27.84 -21.41
C GLU A 167 -11.72 26.36 -21.01
N PHE A 168 -12.65 25.86 -20.22
CA PHE A 168 -12.73 24.45 -19.82
C PHE A 168 -13.18 23.60 -21.02
N ASP A 169 -12.26 22.78 -21.52
CA ASP A 169 -12.43 21.84 -22.63
C ASP A 169 -11.51 20.64 -22.36
N PRO A 170 -11.87 19.78 -21.38
CA PRO A 170 -11.04 18.67 -20.99
C PRO A 170 -10.97 17.60 -22.07
N GLU A 171 -9.77 17.11 -22.32
CA GLU A 171 -9.50 16.01 -23.23
C GLU A 171 -10.08 14.68 -22.66
N PRO A 172 -10.98 13.99 -23.37
CA PRO A 172 -11.48 12.68 -22.94
C PRO A 172 -10.38 11.62 -23.06
N SER A 173 -10.46 10.57 -22.23
CA SER A 173 -9.53 9.45 -22.35
C SER A 173 -9.69 8.75 -23.70
N PRO A 174 -8.58 8.45 -24.43
CA PRO A 174 -8.67 7.74 -25.70
C PRO A 174 -9.38 6.38 -25.58
N LYS A 175 -9.19 5.65 -24.47
CA LYS A 175 -9.82 4.33 -24.27
C LYS A 175 -11.35 4.39 -24.26
N TRP A 176 -11.95 5.50 -23.84
CA TRP A 176 -13.41 5.64 -23.77
C TRP A 176 -14.06 5.63 -25.15
N LYS A 177 -13.40 6.22 -26.16
CA LYS A 177 -13.90 6.21 -27.52
C LYS A 177 -13.99 4.79 -28.07
N TYR A 178 -12.88 4.04 -27.99
CA TYR A 178 -12.82 2.66 -28.45
C TYR A 178 -13.74 1.73 -27.65
N LEU A 179 -13.88 1.95 -26.34
CA LEU A 179 -14.83 1.19 -25.53
C LEU A 179 -16.29 1.44 -25.98
N SER A 180 -16.63 2.70 -26.27
CA SER A 180 -17.96 3.05 -26.79
C SER A 180 -18.20 2.44 -28.17
N ASP A 181 -17.20 2.50 -29.06
CA ASP A 181 -17.28 1.94 -30.41
C ASP A 181 -17.45 0.40 -30.35
N LEU A 182 -16.70 -0.28 -29.46
CA LEU A 182 -16.83 -1.72 -29.19
C LEU A 182 -18.22 -2.13 -28.72
N LEU A 183 -18.76 -1.41 -27.73
CA LEU A 183 -20.06 -1.74 -27.14
C LEU A 183 -21.24 -1.41 -28.07
N SER A 184 -21.13 -0.38 -28.90
CA SER A 184 -22.24 0.12 -29.73
C SER A 184 -22.27 -0.43 -31.16
N GLN A 185 -21.12 -0.75 -31.75
CA GLN A 185 -21.01 -1.15 -33.16
C GLN A 185 -20.50 -2.58 -33.29
N GLU A 186 -19.30 -2.88 -32.77
CA GLU A 186 -18.62 -4.14 -33.07
C GLU A 186 -19.32 -5.36 -32.47
N ILE A 187 -19.60 -5.35 -31.16
CA ILE A 187 -20.25 -6.50 -30.50
C ILE A 187 -21.66 -6.75 -31.05
N PRO A 188 -22.54 -5.73 -31.20
CA PRO A 188 -23.86 -5.95 -31.80
C PRO A 188 -23.81 -6.45 -33.25
N ASP A 189 -22.89 -5.95 -34.08
CA ASP A 189 -22.75 -6.39 -35.47
C ASP A 189 -22.27 -7.86 -35.59
N GLU A 190 -21.41 -8.30 -34.68
CA GLU A 190 -20.98 -9.70 -34.62
C GLU A 190 -22.09 -10.64 -34.16
N VAL A 191 -22.88 -10.22 -33.18
CA VAL A 191 -24.03 -10.96 -32.67
C VAL A 191 -25.09 -11.07 -33.78
N ASN A 192 -25.35 -9.99 -34.51
CA ASN A 192 -26.29 -9.98 -35.64
C ASN A 192 -25.84 -10.87 -36.82
N LYS A 193 -24.53 -11.05 -37.03
CA LYS A 193 -23.97 -11.96 -38.05
C LYS A 193 -24.13 -13.44 -37.67
N LYS A 194 -24.08 -13.77 -36.38
CA LYS A 194 -24.34 -15.11 -35.84
C LYS A 194 -25.85 -15.30 -35.67
N LYS A 195 -26.52 -15.73 -36.74
CA LYS A 195 -28.00 -15.88 -36.85
C LYS A 195 -28.71 -16.74 -35.77
N ASP A 196 -27.99 -17.36 -34.83
CA ASP A 196 -28.53 -18.25 -33.79
C ASP A 196 -28.57 -17.62 -32.38
N SER A 197 -28.08 -16.39 -32.19
CA SER A 197 -28.02 -15.73 -30.87
C SER A 197 -28.84 -14.44 -30.82
N ASN A 198 -29.82 -14.36 -29.91
CA ASN A 198 -30.53 -13.12 -29.61
C ASN A 198 -29.60 -12.14 -28.87
N LEU A 199 -29.58 -10.87 -29.31
CA LEU A 199 -28.85 -9.76 -28.66
C LEU A 199 -29.23 -9.60 -27.17
N SER A 200 -30.41 -10.06 -26.78
CA SER A 200 -30.91 -10.00 -25.41
C SER A 200 -30.15 -10.90 -24.43
N ASN A 201 -29.50 -11.98 -24.88
CA ASN A 201 -28.81 -12.91 -23.97
C ASN A 201 -27.28 -12.73 -23.94
N THR A 202 -26.74 -11.71 -24.62
CA THR A 202 -25.28 -11.52 -24.65
C THR A 202 -24.79 -10.90 -23.35
N LYS A 203 -23.86 -11.58 -22.70
CA LYS A 203 -23.23 -11.15 -21.46
C LYS A 203 -21.82 -10.68 -21.74
N ILE A 204 -21.53 -9.44 -21.37
CA ILE A 204 -20.24 -8.79 -21.57
C ILE A 204 -19.59 -8.56 -20.20
N LEU A 205 -18.34 -8.98 -20.05
CA LEU A 205 -17.55 -8.76 -18.83
C LEU A 205 -16.40 -7.80 -19.11
N ILE A 206 -16.41 -6.63 -18.47
CA ILE A 206 -15.34 -5.64 -18.53
C ILE A 206 -14.45 -5.80 -17.30
N LEU A 207 -13.18 -6.11 -17.50
CA LEU A 207 -12.21 -6.31 -16.42
C LEU A 207 -11.28 -5.11 -16.26
N CYS A 208 -11.19 -4.66 -15.02
CA CYS A 208 -10.42 -3.49 -14.61
C CYS A 208 -9.44 -3.82 -13.47
N GLN A 209 -8.48 -2.93 -13.26
CA GLN A 209 -7.46 -3.14 -12.24
C GLN A 209 -7.88 -2.62 -10.87
N ASP A 210 -8.40 -1.40 -10.81
CA ASP A 210 -8.63 -0.68 -9.56
C ASP A 210 -10.11 -0.30 -9.41
N ASN A 211 -10.66 -0.31 -8.18
CA ASN A 211 -12.06 0.06 -7.92
C ASN A 211 -12.41 1.46 -8.45
N ARG A 212 -11.45 2.39 -8.37
CA ARG A 212 -11.61 3.75 -8.91
C ARG A 212 -11.86 3.74 -10.41
N THR A 213 -11.17 2.88 -11.17
CA THR A 213 -11.39 2.74 -12.61
C THR A 213 -12.74 2.10 -12.92
N CYS A 214 -13.20 1.15 -12.11
CA CYS A 214 -14.55 0.60 -12.22
C CYS A 214 -15.62 1.67 -12.00
N SER A 215 -15.48 2.46 -10.92
CA SER A 215 -16.39 3.58 -10.63
C SER A 215 -16.36 4.61 -11.76
N GLN A 216 -15.18 5.00 -12.24
CA GLN A 216 -15.03 5.91 -13.38
C GLN A 216 -15.73 5.39 -14.64
N LEU A 217 -15.56 4.11 -15.00
CA LEU A 217 -16.23 3.52 -16.14
C LEU A 217 -17.75 3.44 -15.96
N ASN A 218 -18.21 3.11 -14.76
CA ASN A 218 -19.63 3.12 -14.43
C ASN A 218 -20.25 4.51 -14.64
N HIS A 219 -19.61 5.56 -14.12
CA HIS A 219 -20.06 6.95 -14.32
C HIS A 219 -19.95 7.41 -15.78
N PHE A 220 -18.91 6.97 -16.51
CA PHE A 220 -18.74 7.27 -17.93
C PHE A 220 -19.86 6.65 -18.77
N LEU A 221 -20.21 5.39 -18.54
CA LEU A 221 -21.26 4.69 -19.30
C LEU A 221 -22.66 5.21 -18.97
N THR A 222 -22.90 5.63 -17.72
CA THR A 222 -24.20 6.18 -17.28
C THR A 222 -24.40 7.65 -17.66
N MET A 223 -23.40 8.51 -17.48
CA MET A 223 -23.54 9.96 -17.66
C MET A 223 -22.97 10.49 -18.99
N GLY A 224 -22.12 9.71 -19.67
CA GLY A 224 -21.35 10.13 -20.84
C GLY A 224 -20.08 10.93 -20.49
N ALA A 225 -19.12 10.99 -21.43
CA ALA A 225 -17.79 11.58 -21.21
C ALA A 225 -17.83 13.05 -20.74
N ASN A 226 -18.60 13.90 -21.43
CA ASN A 226 -18.60 15.33 -21.17
C ASN A 226 -19.21 15.66 -19.79
N ARG A 227 -20.37 15.07 -19.48
CA ARG A 227 -21.05 15.28 -18.19
C ARG A 227 -20.21 14.75 -17.03
N TYR A 228 -19.57 13.59 -17.20
CA TYR A 228 -18.66 13.02 -16.20
C TYR A 228 -17.45 13.94 -15.93
N LEU A 229 -16.80 14.47 -16.97
CA LEU A 229 -15.65 15.37 -16.81
C LEU A 229 -16.04 16.70 -16.11
N LEU A 230 -17.26 17.18 -16.35
CA LEU A 230 -17.77 18.36 -15.65
C LEU A 230 -18.09 18.04 -14.18
N TYR A 231 -18.75 16.91 -13.91
CA TYR A 231 -19.06 16.44 -12.56
C TYR A 231 -17.78 16.26 -11.72
N THR A 232 -16.76 15.62 -12.29
CA THR A 232 -15.46 15.44 -11.63
C THR A 232 -14.73 16.75 -11.36
N ALA A 233 -14.84 17.74 -12.25
CA ALA A 233 -14.24 19.06 -12.05
C ALA A 233 -14.86 19.80 -10.85
N PHE A 234 -16.18 19.72 -10.68
CA PHE A 234 -16.86 20.25 -9.48
C PHE A 234 -16.46 19.49 -8.22
N LYS A 235 -16.45 18.16 -8.26
CA LYS A 235 -16.05 17.31 -7.12
C LYS A 235 -14.62 17.59 -6.64
N ARG A 236 -13.73 17.97 -7.55
CA ARG A 236 -12.31 18.29 -7.26
C ARG A 236 -12.04 19.77 -7.03
N GLU A 237 -13.09 20.60 -6.99
CA GLU A 237 -13.01 22.06 -6.77
C GLU A 237 -12.04 22.80 -7.72
N ILE A 238 -12.01 22.42 -9.00
CA ILE A 238 -11.15 23.10 -9.97
C ILE A 238 -11.79 24.45 -10.37
N PRO A 239 -11.05 25.57 -10.34
CA PRO A 239 -11.61 26.87 -10.72
C PRO A 239 -11.91 26.92 -12.22
N ILE A 240 -13.19 26.97 -12.58
CA ILE A 240 -13.68 27.10 -13.95
C ILE A 240 -14.15 28.55 -14.17
N ASN A 241 -13.39 29.33 -14.94
CA ASN A 241 -13.73 30.73 -15.24
C ASN A 241 -14.62 30.88 -16.48
N ALA A 242 -14.39 30.05 -17.51
CA ALA A 242 -15.16 30.01 -18.76
C ALA A 242 -15.25 28.57 -19.26
N VAL A 243 -16.34 28.24 -19.96
CA VAL A 243 -16.69 26.88 -20.41
C VAL A 243 -16.87 26.91 -21.92
N ALA A 244 -16.37 25.89 -22.63
CA ALA A 244 -16.52 25.81 -24.09
C ALA A 244 -17.98 25.57 -24.52
N THR A 245 -18.33 25.95 -25.77
CA THR A 245 -19.70 25.88 -26.33
C THR A 245 -20.35 24.49 -26.24
N LYS A 246 -19.55 23.41 -26.25
CA LYS A 246 -20.03 22.01 -26.08
C LYS A 246 -20.69 21.71 -24.73
N TYR A 247 -20.45 22.57 -23.74
CA TYR A 247 -20.90 22.40 -22.36
C TYR A 247 -21.93 23.46 -21.96
N GLU A 248 -22.25 24.41 -22.83
CA GLU A 248 -23.27 25.44 -22.58
C GLU A 248 -24.66 24.81 -22.48
N ASP A 249 -24.95 23.78 -23.28
CA ASP A 249 -26.21 23.02 -23.23
C ASP A 249 -26.37 22.19 -21.94
N ILE A 250 -25.26 21.81 -21.31
CA ILE A 250 -25.23 20.93 -20.12
C ILE A 250 -25.44 21.70 -18.81
N LYS A 251 -25.13 23.01 -18.79
CA LYS A 251 -25.29 23.89 -17.60
C LYS A 251 -26.71 23.92 -17.05
N ASN A 252 -27.73 23.69 -17.88
CA ASN A 252 -29.14 23.77 -17.47
C ASN A 252 -29.63 22.55 -16.64
N THR A 253 -28.79 21.52 -16.42
CA THR A 253 -29.21 20.27 -15.76
C THR A 253 -28.39 19.90 -14.51
N VAL A 254 -27.55 20.80 -14.01
CA VAL A 254 -26.83 20.63 -12.72
C VAL A 254 -27.41 21.65 -11.72
N PRO A 255 -27.84 21.26 -10.51
CA PRO A 255 -28.41 22.20 -9.55
C PRO A 255 -27.33 23.17 -9.08
N ILE A 256 -27.43 24.43 -9.48
CA ILE A 256 -26.59 25.52 -8.99
C ILE A 256 -27.33 26.16 -7.81
N GLU A 257 -26.90 25.86 -6.58
CA GLU A 257 -27.28 26.68 -5.42
C GLU A 257 -26.45 27.97 -5.43
N THR A 258 -26.92 28.98 -6.18
CA THR A 258 -26.44 30.35 -6.00
C THR A 258 -27.14 30.97 -4.80
N LYS A 259 -26.34 31.25 -3.77
CA LYS A 259 -26.69 32.16 -2.67
C LYS A 259 -26.91 33.58 -3.21
N ASP A 260 -28.16 34.01 -3.32
CA ASP A 260 -28.50 35.42 -3.42
C ASP A 260 -29.30 35.86 -2.19
N LYS A 261 -28.70 36.80 -1.45
CA LYS A 261 -29.40 37.65 -0.47
C LYS A 261 -29.81 38.92 -1.18
N THR A 262 -31.09 39.28 -1.16
CA THR A 262 -31.58 40.63 -0.78
C THR A 262 -33.12 40.67 -0.66
N ASP A 263 -33.58 40.93 0.57
CA ASP A 263 -34.65 41.85 1.02
C ASP A 263 -36.14 41.77 0.57
N LYS A 264 -36.97 41.45 1.60
CA LYS A 264 -38.14 42.19 2.16
C LYS A 264 -39.60 41.79 1.82
N LYS A 265 -40.26 41.31 2.91
CA LYS A 265 -41.64 41.59 3.46
C LYS A 265 -42.85 41.21 2.57
N SER A 266 -43.94 40.60 3.04
CA SER A 266 -44.69 40.72 4.31
C SER A 266 -45.76 39.61 4.48
N ASP A 267 -46.03 39.22 5.74
CA ASP A 267 -47.32 38.87 6.40
C ASP A 267 -48.36 37.96 5.68
N THR A 268 -48.99 36.92 6.25
CA THR A 268 -49.67 36.83 7.57
C THR A 268 -50.13 35.37 7.87
N LYS A 269 -50.01 34.93 9.15
CA LYS A 269 -50.89 34.08 10.03
C LYS A 269 -51.93 33.10 9.42
N GLU A 270 -52.29 31.94 9.96
CA GLU A 270 -52.14 31.25 11.27
C GLU A 270 -52.68 29.78 11.13
N GLY A 271 -52.10 28.80 11.86
CA GLY A 271 -52.89 27.75 12.55
C GLY A 271 -52.82 26.26 12.11
N LYS A 272 -52.04 25.46 12.88
CA LYS A 272 -52.23 24.05 13.37
C LYS A 272 -52.43 22.93 12.31
N SER A 273 -51.82 21.74 12.35
CA SER A 273 -51.25 20.90 13.42
C SER A 273 -50.47 19.71 12.83
N THR A 274 -49.73 19.02 13.71
CA THR A 274 -49.14 17.65 13.64
C THR A 274 -47.82 17.42 12.91
N ASP A 275 -46.82 17.11 13.74
CA ASP A 275 -45.51 16.52 13.50
C ASP A 275 -45.55 15.34 12.52
N GLU A 276 -44.69 15.37 11.50
CA GLU A 276 -43.70 14.34 11.16
C GLU A 276 -42.91 14.82 9.93
N GLY A 277 -41.64 15.19 10.14
CA GLY A 277 -40.83 15.92 9.14
C GLY A 277 -39.33 15.59 9.24
N THR A 278 -38.99 14.39 8.77
CA THR A 278 -37.87 14.12 7.84
C THR A 278 -36.55 14.87 8.03
N ARG A 279 -35.64 14.22 8.77
CA ARG A 279 -34.19 14.22 8.49
C ARG A 279 -33.96 13.60 7.10
N LEU A 280 -33.61 14.38 6.08
CA LEU A 280 -33.36 13.86 4.73
C LEU A 280 -32.18 14.50 3.98
N ASN A 281 -31.30 15.25 4.66
CA ASN A 281 -30.18 15.92 3.97
C ASN A 281 -28.78 15.42 4.31
N ASP A 282 -28.60 14.51 5.27
CA ASP A 282 -27.27 13.94 5.59
C ASP A 282 -27.01 12.55 4.97
N SER A 283 -28.01 11.90 4.37
CA SER A 283 -27.86 10.54 3.83
C SER A 283 -27.18 10.48 2.45
N LYS A 284 -27.11 11.60 1.70
CA LYS A 284 -26.54 11.60 0.35
C LYS A 284 -25.01 11.56 0.34
N ASP A 285 -24.35 12.22 1.28
CA ASP A 285 -22.89 12.28 1.33
C ASP A 285 -22.26 10.95 1.84
N GLU A 286 -22.98 10.20 2.68
CA GLU A 286 -22.55 8.86 3.12
C GLU A 286 -22.78 7.76 2.07
N GLU A 287 -23.86 7.84 1.29
CA GLU A 287 -24.10 6.95 0.13
C GLU A 287 -23.06 7.16 -0.98
N LEU A 288 -22.57 8.40 -1.16
CA LEU A 288 -21.62 8.75 -2.23
C LEU A 288 -20.18 8.24 -1.99
N ASN A 289 -19.72 8.12 -0.74
CA ASN A 289 -18.40 7.57 -0.43
C ASN A 289 -18.38 6.03 -0.47
N THR A 290 -19.52 5.39 -0.20
CA THR A 290 -19.67 3.94 -0.34
C THR A 290 -19.70 3.51 -1.81
N GLU A 291 -20.20 4.36 -2.71
CA GLU A 291 -20.21 4.09 -4.16
C GLU A 291 -18.81 4.08 -4.83
N GLU A 292 -17.82 4.81 -4.32
CA GLU A 292 -16.42 4.76 -4.83
C GLU A 292 -15.70 3.45 -4.46
N SER A 293 -16.23 2.70 -3.49
CA SER A 293 -15.60 1.48 -2.96
C SER A 293 -16.17 0.19 -3.56
N ARG A 294 -17.25 0.26 -4.35
CA ARG A 294 -17.87 -0.92 -4.97
C ARG A 294 -16.93 -1.56 -5.99
N THR A 295 -16.76 -2.88 -5.88
CA THR A 295 -15.85 -3.66 -6.73
C THR A 295 -16.49 -4.11 -8.03
N ASN A 296 -17.84 -4.21 -8.04
CA ASN A 296 -18.64 -4.77 -9.13
C ASN A 296 -19.79 -3.82 -9.48
N TYR A 297 -20.04 -3.63 -10.77
CA TYR A 297 -21.20 -2.90 -11.28
C TYR A 297 -21.88 -3.73 -12.37
N LEU A 298 -23.21 -3.74 -12.37
CA LEU A 298 -24.02 -4.40 -13.39
C LEU A 298 -24.86 -3.35 -14.10
N LEU A 299 -24.70 -3.27 -15.42
CA LEU A 299 -25.31 -2.29 -16.30
C LEU A 299 -26.15 -2.98 -17.39
N THR A 300 -27.21 -2.32 -17.83
CA THR A 300 -28.02 -2.71 -18.99
C THR A 300 -28.17 -1.55 -19.97
N LEU A 301 -28.35 -1.84 -21.26
CA LEU A 301 -28.67 -0.83 -22.28
C LEU A 301 -30.06 -0.23 -22.03
N THR A 302 -30.18 1.08 -22.16
CA THR A 302 -31.46 1.81 -22.07
C THR A 302 -32.36 1.47 -23.27
N GLN A 303 -33.64 1.15 -23.04
CA GLN A 303 -34.61 0.75 -24.09
C GLN A 303 -34.95 1.85 -25.12
N THR A 304 -34.52 3.10 -24.91
CA THR A 304 -34.84 4.25 -25.77
C THR A 304 -34.21 4.20 -27.17
N LEU A 305 -33.22 3.34 -27.40
CA LEU A 305 -32.55 3.19 -28.71
C LEU A 305 -33.31 2.29 -29.70
N ALA A 306 -34.25 1.45 -29.25
CA ALA A 306 -35.00 0.57 -30.15
C ALA A 306 -35.99 1.32 -31.07
N HIS A 307 -36.31 2.59 -30.76
CA HIS A 307 -37.34 3.37 -31.46
C HIS A 307 -36.85 4.63 -32.20
N CYS A 308 -35.54 4.91 -32.27
CA CYS A 308 -35.04 6.12 -32.93
C CYS A 308 -34.48 5.84 -34.34
N SER A 309 -35.23 6.29 -35.34
CA SER A 309 -34.81 6.39 -36.75
C SER A 309 -33.59 7.29 -36.94
N LYS A 310 -32.75 6.93 -37.92
CA LYS A 310 -31.36 7.35 -38.23
C LYS A 310 -31.00 8.85 -38.33
N ASP A 311 -31.87 9.81 -38.01
CA ASP A 311 -31.67 11.20 -38.48
C ASP A 311 -31.47 12.31 -37.44
N ASN A 312 -31.32 12.04 -36.13
CA ASN A 312 -30.85 13.07 -35.17
C ASN A 312 -30.16 12.45 -33.95
N ALA A 313 -28.86 12.17 -34.06
CA ALA A 313 -28.04 11.71 -32.93
C ALA A 313 -27.37 12.90 -32.21
N THR A 314 -28.03 13.46 -31.21
CA THR A 314 -27.34 14.28 -30.20
C THR A 314 -26.57 13.33 -29.28
N VAL A 315 -25.23 13.40 -29.32
CA VAL A 315 -24.24 12.47 -28.72
C VAL A 315 -24.21 12.45 -27.18
N ASN A 316 -25.24 12.98 -26.49
CA ASN A 316 -25.18 13.29 -25.05
C ASN A 316 -26.31 12.65 -24.20
N GLU A 317 -26.96 11.59 -24.66
CA GLU A 317 -27.92 10.84 -23.83
C GLU A 317 -27.28 9.58 -23.21
N SER A 318 -27.65 9.30 -21.95
CA SER A 318 -27.23 8.16 -21.14
C SER A 318 -27.49 6.83 -21.84
N LEU A 319 -26.43 6.15 -22.29
CA LEU A 319 -26.55 4.88 -23.03
C LEU A 319 -26.87 3.67 -22.12
N PHE A 320 -26.58 3.76 -20.82
CA PHE A 320 -26.64 2.63 -19.89
C PHE A 320 -27.20 3.01 -18.51
N GLU A 321 -27.93 2.08 -17.88
CA GLU A 321 -28.48 2.23 -16.53
C GLU A 321 -27.98 1.11 -15.58
N PRO A 322 -27.69 1.41 -14.30
CA PRO A 322 -27.32 0.41 -13.30
C PRO A 322 -28.52 -0.41 -12.82
N ILE A 323 -28.36 -1.74 -12.72
CA ILE A 323 -29.38 -2.60 -12.12
C ILE A 323 -29.26 -2.53 -10.59
N SER A 324 -30.14 -1.77 -9.95
CA SER A 324 -30.09 -1.47 -8.50
C SER A 324 -30.55 -2.61 -7.57
N GLN A 325 -30.70 -3.87 -8.02
CA GLN A 325 -31.42 -4.92 -7.24
C GLN A 325 -30.79 -6.32 -7.15
N LEU A 326 -29.46 -6.49 -7.24
CA LEU A 326 -28.83 -7.80 -6.91
C LEU A 326 -27.57 -7.65 -6.05
N ASP A 327 -27.77 -7.33 -4.76
CA ASP A 327 -26.72 -7.42 -3.73
C ASP A 327 -26.36 -8.88 -3.38
N ASN A 328 -27.11 -9.87 -3.90
CA ASN A 328 -26.82 -11.29 -3.75
C ASN A 328 -26.75 -11.96 -5.13
N LEU A 329 -25.64 -12.64 -5.38
CA LEU A 329 -25.17 -13.29 -6.61
C LEU A 329 -26.10 -14.40 -7.18
N ASP A 330 -27.39 -14.15 -7.38
CA ASP A 330 -28.32 -15.07 -8.06
C ASP A 330 -28.44 -14.69 -9.56
N PHE A 331 -27.36 -14.94 -10.32
CA PHE A 331 -27.28 -14.69 -11.76
C PHE A 331 -28.18 -15.60 -12.63
N THR A 332 -28.86 -16.56 -12.02
CA THR A 332 -29.69 -17.58 -12.70
C THR A 332 -31.12 -17.11 -13.01
N LYS A 333 -31.53 -15.93 -12.55
CA LYS A 333 -32.90 -15.38 -12.72
C LYS A 333 -32.98 -14.12 -13.59
N ILE A 334 -31.91 -13.76 -14.29
CA ILE A 334 -31.86 -12.56 -15.14
C ILE A 334 -32.33 -12.92 -16.55
N GLU A 335 -33.65 -12.88 -16.78
CA GLU A 335 -34.24 -12.77 -18.12
C GLU A 335 -34.42 -11.28 -18.43
N VAL A 336 -33.39 -10.64 -18.96
CA VAL A 336 -33.46 -9.24 -19.40
C VAL A 336 -33.43 -9.21 -20.92
N GLU A 337 -34.27 -8.38 -21.54
CA GLU A 337 -34.39 -8.23 -23.00
C GLU A 337 -33.18 -7.51 -23.64
N THR A 338 -32.18 -7.10 -22.87
CA THR A 338 -31.02 -6.30 -23.29
C THR A 338 -29.70 -6.89 -22.81
N PRO A 339 -28.57 -6.64 -23.51
CA PRO A 339 -27.27 -7.16 -23.12
C PRO A 339 -26.84 -6.67 -21.75
N VAL A 340 -26.35 -7.60 -20.94
CA VAL A 340 -25.89 -7.35 -19.57
C VAL A 340 -24.40 -7.07 -19.60
N ILE A 341 -24.00 -5.90 -19.10
CA ILE A 341 -22.59 -5.50 -18.96
C ILE A 341 -22.22 -5.57 -17.48
N CYS A 342 -21.28 -6.45 -17.15
CA CYS A 342 -20.70 -6.52 -15.81
C CYS A 342 -19.31 -5.87 -15.83
N ILE A 343 -19.08 -4.90 -14.96
CA ILE A 343 -17.75 -4.32 -14.70
C ILE A 343 -17.24 -4.92 -13.40
N GLN A 344 -16.07 -5.56 -13.46
CA GLN A 344 -15.44 -6.19 -12.30
C GLN A 344 -13.96 -5.79 -12.22
N THR A 345 -13.44 -5.77 -11.00
CA THR A 345 -11.98 -5.75 -10.80
C THR A 345 -11.38 -7.15 -10.92
N PHE A 346 -10.07 -7.24 -11.22
CA PHE A 346 -9.37 -8.54 -11.20
C PHE A 346 -9.38 -9.23 -9.83
N LYS A 347 -9.49 -8.44 -8.75
CA LYS A 347 -9.45 -8.92 -7.37
C LYS A 347 -10.45 -8.15 -6.52
N GLU A 348 -11.52 -8.82 -6.10
CA GLU A 348 -12.46 -8.22 -5.15
C GLU A 348 -11.86 -8.26 -3.75
N ASN A 349 -11.61 -7.09 -3.15
CA ASN A 349 -11.14 -6.96 -1.76
C ASN A 349 -9.89 -7.80 -1.43
N GLY A 350 -9.04 -8.09 -2.43
CA GLY A 350 -7.83 -8.89 -2.29
C GLY A 350 -7.99 -10.40 -2.53
N ASN A 351 -9.21 -10.89 -2.80
CA ASN A 351 -9.45 -12.28 -3.17
C ASN A 351 -9.03 -12.54 -4.62
N ASN A 352 -8.07 -13.44 -4.84
CA ASN A 352 -7.58 -13.77 -6.19
C ASN A 352 -8.50 -14.72 -6.97
N LEU A 353 -9.47 -15.34 -6.28
CA LEU A 353 -10.41 -16.32 -6.85
C LEU A 353 -11.74 -15.70 -7.30
N SER A 354 -11.99 -14.42 -6.99
CA SER A 354 -13.26 -13.76 -7.31
C SER A 354 -13.57 -13.79 -8.81
N LEU A 355 -12.56 -13.59 -9.65
CA LEU A 355 -12.72 -13.63 -11.10
C LEU A 355 -13.20 -15.00 -11.60
N GLU A 356 -12.69 -16.10 -11.03
CA GLU A 356 -13.06 -17.45 -11.41
C GLU A 356 -14.53 -17.75 -11.10
N TYR A 357 -14.99 -17.35 -9.90
CA TYR A 357 -16.40 -17.46 -9.53
C TYR A 357 -17.30 -16.64 -10.45
N THR A 358 -16.91 -15.41 -10.81
CA THR A 358 -17.69 -14.56 -11.71
C THR A 358 -17.73 -15.10 -13.14
N LEU A 359 -16.62 -15.65 -13.64
CA LEU A 359 -16.58 -16.31 -14.96
C LEU A 359 -17.48 -17.56 -15.00
N GLU A 360 -17.49 -18.36 -13.93
CA GLU A 360 -18.36 -19.54 -13.82
C GLU A 360 -19.83 -19.16 -13.70
N ALA A 361 -20.15 -18.08 -12.99
CA ALA A 361 -21.51 -17.61 -12.77
C ALA A 361 -22.11 -16.86 -13.97
N LEU A 362 -21.36 -15.92 -14.57
CA LEU A 362 -21.83 -15.13 -15.71
C LEU A 362 -21.75 -15.89 -17.02
N ARG A 363 -20.76 -16.76 -17.19
CA ARG A 363 -20.40 -17.39 -18.47
C ARG A 363 -20.43 -16.41 -19.66
N PRO A 364 -19.58 -15.38 -19.64
CA PRO A 364 -19.59 -14.36 -20.69
C PRO A 364 -19.12 -14.90 -22.04
N GLU A 365 -19.73 -14.40 -23.11
CA GLU A 365 -19.30 -14.66 -24.49
C GLU A 365 -18.19 -13.69 -24.92
N TYR A 366 -18.29 -12.44 -24.44
CA TYR A 366 -17.36 -11.37 -24.74
C TYR A 366 -16.72 -10.84 -23.45
N VAL A 367 -15.40 -10.78 -23.43
CA VAL A 367 -14.61 -10.23 -22.32
C VAL A 367 -13.78 -9.07 -22.85
N ILE A 368 -13.86 -7.92 -22.18
CA ILE A 368 -13.09 -6.73 -22.52
C ILE A 368 -12.08 -6.49 -21.41
N LEU A 369 -10.80 -6.60 -21.74
CA LEU A 369 -9.68 -6.28 -20.86
C LEU A 369 -9.33 -4.80 -21.01
N TYR A 370 -9.91 -3.95 -20.16
CA TYR A 370 -9.60 -2.52 -20.14
C TYR A 370 -8.18 -2.24 -19.64
N HIS A 371 -7.71 -3.07 -18.72
CA HIS A 371 -6.31 -3.17 -18.32
C HIS A 371 -5.77 -4.56 -18.62
N SER A 372 -4.49 -4.67 -18.93
CA SER A 372 -3.86 -5.96 -19.20
C SER A 372 -3.16 -6.49 -17.95
N ASP A 373 -3.62 -7.62 -17.42
CA ASP A 373 -2.91 -8.34 -16.34
C ASP A 373 -2.61 -9.79 -16.73
N VAL A 374 -1.38 -10.22 -16.44
CA VAL A 374 -0.89 -11.54 -16.84
C VAL A 374 -1.63 -12.66 -16.11
N ALA A 375 -2.04 -12.45 -14.85
CA ALA A 375 -2.76 -13.47 -14.08
C ALA A 375 -4.19 -13.64 -14.59
N ALA A 376 -4.89 -12.54 -14.86
CA ALA A 376 -6.25 -12.57 -15.40
C ALA A 376 -6.31 -13.26 -16.77
N VAL A 377 -5.37 -12.96 -17.69
CA VAL A 377 -5.29 -13.63 -19.00
C VAL A 377 -5.15 -15.14 -18.86
N ARG A 378 -4.34 -15.61 -17.90
CA ARG A 378 -4.18 -17.05 -17.64
C ARG A 378 -5.42 -17.68 -17.03
N GLN A 379 -6.13 -16.96 -16.17
CA GLN A 379 -7.41 -17.44 -15.63
C GLN A 379 -8.46 -17.58 -16.74
N LEU A 380 -8.50 -16.65 -17.70
CA LEU A 380 -9.37 -16.74 -18.87
C LEU A 380 -9.02 -17.94 -19.77
N GLU A 381 -7.73 -18.19 -20.01
CA GLU A 381 -7.29 -19.39 -20.74
C GLU A 381 -7.71 -20.69 -20.06
N MET A 382 -7.53 -20.75 -18.72
CA MET A 382 -7.93 -21.91 -17.92
C MET A 382 -9.45 -22.09 -17.93
N TYR A 383 -10.20 -21.00 -17.83
CA TYR A 383 -11.66 -21.00 -17.91
C TYR A 383 -12.15 -21.54 -19.25
N GLU A 384 -11.56 -21.09 -20.36
CA GLU A 384 -11.91 -21.57 -21.70
C GLU A 384 -11.61 -23.07 -21.87
N CYS A 385 -10.51 -23.57 -21.29
CA CYS A 385 -10.20 -25.00 -21.30
C CYS A 385 -11.19 -25.86 -20.50
N ARG A 386 -11.87 -25.29 -19.49
CA ARG A 386 -12.89 -26.01 -18.68
C ARG A 386 -14.24 -26.11 -19.38
N LYS A 387 -14.53 -25.24 -20.34
CA LYS A 387 -15.80 -25.24 -21.07
C LYS A 387 -15.98 -26.52 -21.88
N LYS A 388 -17.23 -26.99 -21.95
CA LYS A 388 -17.62 -28.13 -22.80
C LYS A 388 -17.48 -27.77 -24.28
N PRO A 389 -17.06 -28.69 -25.18
CA PRO A 389 -16.83 -28.39 -26.61
C PRO A 389 -18.01 -27.76 -27.35
N GLU A 390 -19.23 -27.96 -26.85
CA GLU A 390 -20.49 -27.45 -27.40
C GLU A 390 -20.72 -25.96 -27.10
N GLU A 391 -20.07 -25.41 -26.06
CA GLU A 391 -20.23 -24.00 -25.66
C GLU A 391 -19.41 -23.07 -26.57
N PRO A 392 -19.91 -21.85 -26.88
CA PRO A 392 -19.20 -20.92 -27.74
C PRO A 392 -17.86 -20.48 -27.14
N ILE A 393 -16.89 -20.27 -28.04
CA ILE A 393 -15.56 -19.78 -27.68
C ILE A 393 -15.65 -18.34 -27.20
N CYS A 394 -15.04 -18.04 -26.06
CA CYS A 394 -14.96 -16.66 -25.55
C CYS A 394 -14.12 -15.79 -26.49
N LYS A 395 -14.62 -14.61 -26.83
CA LYS A 395 -13.82 -13.56 -27.47
C LYS A 395 -13.28 -12.59 -26.41
N VAL A 396 -12.00 -12.27 -26.50
CA VAL A 396 -11.30 -11.40 -25.55
C VAL A 396 -10.71 -10.21 -26.30
N TYR A 397 -11.16 -9.00 -25.97
CA TYR A 397 -10.63 -7.76 -26.51
C TYR A 397 -9.59 -7.16 -25.57
N PHE A 398 -8.39 -6.88 -26.08
CA PHE A 398 -7.31 -6.24 -25.34
C PHE A 398 -7.24 -4.76 -25.70
N LEU A 399 -7.46 -3.87 -24.72
CA LEU A 399 -7.29 -2.42 -24.89
C LEU A 399 -5.89 -2.01 -24.42
N ILE A 400 -4.92 -2.04 -25.34
CA ILE A 400 -3.51 -1.75 -25.05
C ILE A 400 -3.15 -0.39 -25.65
N HIS A 401 -2.50 0.46 -24.85
CA HIS A 401 -1.91 1.67 -25.41
C HIS A 401 -0.56 1.38 -26.06
N ASP A 402 -0.46 1.72 -27.35
CA ASP A 402 0.75 1.53 -28.14
C ASP A 402 1.87 2.49 -27.68
N GLN A 403 3.10 1.96 -27.58
CA GLN A 403 4.32 2.70 -27.19
C GLN A 403 4.26 3.32 -25.79
N THR A 404 3.55 2.68 -24.87
CA THR A 404 3.35 3.22 -23.51
C THR A 404 4.08 2.47 -22.42
N VAL A 405 4.14 3.13 -21.26
CA VAL A 405 4.64 2.54 -20.03
C VAL A 405 3.82 1.32 -19.60
N GLU A 406 2.52 1.28 -19.88
CA GLU A 406 1.64 0.15 -19.55
C GLU A 406 2.06 -1.11 -20.33
N GLU A 407 2.22 -0.97 -21.65
CA GLU A 407 2.68 -2.05 -22.53
C GLU A 407 4.09 -2.53 -22.14
N GLN A 408 5.03 -1.59 -21.96
CA GLN A 408 6.39 -1.92 -21.55
C GLN A 408 6.43 -2.66 -20.20
N ALA A 409 5.60 -2.24 -19.24
CA ALA A 409 5.50 -2.91 -17.94
C ALA A 409 4.96 -4.34 -18.07
N TYR A 410 3.96 -4.55 -18.94
CA TYR A 410 3.41 -5.87 -19.25
C TYR A 410 4.45 -6.79 -19.92
N LEU A 411 5.11 -6.32 -20.97
CA LEU A 411 6.17 -7.05 -21.68
C LEU A 411 7.36 -7.37 -20.78
N ALA A 412 7.79 -6.41 -19.96
CA ALA A 412 8.88 -6.61 -19.01
C ALA A 412 8.52 -7.65 -17.93
N ALA A 413 7.26 -7.71 -17.50
CA ALA A 413 6.79 -8.73 -16.57
C ALA A 413 6.87 -10.14 -17.19
N LEU A 414 6.40 -10.31 -18.43
CA LEU A 414 6.48 -11.58 -19.17
C LEU A 414 7.93 -12.02 -19.40
N LYS A 415 8.80 -11.09 -19.83
CA LYS A 415 10.23 -11.36 -20.04
C LYS A 415 10.92 -11.81 -18.75
N ARG A 416 10.65 -11.12 -17.63
CA ARG A 416 11.22 -11.46 -16.32
C ARG A 416 10.79 -12.85 -15.86
N GLU A 417 9.51 -13.20 -16.05
CA GLU A 417 9.02 -14.53 -15.70
C GLU A 417 9.67 -15.63 -16.54
N LYS A 418 9.77 -15.44 -17.86
CA LYS A 418 10.45 -16.39 -18.75
C LYS A 418 11.91 -16.62 -18.32
N GLN A 419 12.65 -15.53 -18.12
CA GLN A 419 14.04 -15.59 -17.67
C GLN A 419 14.19 -16.29 -16.31
N ALA A 420 13.27 -16.04 -15.37
CA ALA A 420 13.29 -16.70 -14.06
C ALA A 420 13.13 -18.23 -14.18
N PHE A 421 12.20 -18.71 -15.01
CA PHE A 421 12.04 -20.15 -15.23
C PHE A 421 13.23 -20.77 -15.99
N GLU A 422 13.81 -20.08 -16.96
CA GLU A 422 15.02 -20.54 -17.65
C GLU A 422 16.19 -20.71 -16.68
N LEU A 423 16.41 -19.73 -15.78
CA LEU A 423 17.42 -19.82 -14.72
C LEU A 423 17.15 -20.98 -13.76
N LEU A 424 15.89 -21.22 -13.37
CA LEU A 424 15.53 -22.36 -12.51
C LEU A 424 15.79 -23.71 -13.18
N ILE A 425 15.54 -23.82 -14.48
CA ILE A 425 15.81 -25.05 -15.25
C ILE A 425 17.32 -25.29 -15.34
N GLN A 426 18.10 -24.24 -15.63
CA GLN A 426 19.56 -24.32 -15.64
C GLN A 426 20.11 -24.72 -14.26
N ALA A 427 19.64 -24.08 -13.19
CA ALA A 427 20.02 -24.41 -11.83
C ALA A 427 19.67 -25.86 -11.47
N LYS A 428 18.47 -26.33 -11.82
CA LYS A 428 18.05 -27.72 -11.62
C LYS A 428 18.95 -28.71 -12.36
N SER A 429 19.43 -28.39 -13.56
CA SER A 429 20.30 -29.28 -14.34
C SER A 429 21.69 -29.45 -13.73
N VAL A 430 22.17 -28.46 -12.97
CA VAL A 430 23.49 -28.47 -12.30
C VAL A 430 23.40 -28.94 -10.84
N MET A 431 22.23 -28.79 -10.21
CA MET A 431 22.05 -29.04 -8.78
C MET A 431 22.26 -30.51 -8.41
N VAL A 432 23.20 -30.74 -7.48
CA VAL A 432 23.39 -32.03 -6.80
C VAL A 432 22.67 -31.98 -5.46
N VAL A 433 21.77 -32.94 -5.20
CA VAL A 433 21.02 -33.05 -3.96
C VAL A 433 21.61 -34.16 -3.09
N PRO A 434 22.15 -33.86 -1.90
CA PRO A 434 22.63 -34.89 -0.99
C PRO A 434 21.49 -35.76 -0.43
N SER A 435 21.72 -37.06 -0.25
CA SER A 435 20.72 -38.02 0.22
C SER A 435 20.21 -37.75 1.65
N TYR A 436 21.05 -37.18 2.51
CA TYR A 436 20.71 -36.82 3.90
C TYR A 436 19.87 -35.54 4.04
N GLN A 437 19.44 -34.93 2.92
CA GLN A 437 18.64 -33.70 2.94
C GLN A 437 17.17 -33.91 3.35
N ASP A 438 16.67 -35.16 3.34
CA ASP A 438 15.27 -35.51 3.66
C ASP A 438 14.91 -35.30 5.15
N GLY A 439 15.88 -34.99 6.01
CA GLY A 439 15.65 -34.69 7.44
C GLY A 439 15.09 -35.86 8.27
N LYS A 440 14.89 -37.04 7.66
CA LYS A 440 14.40 -38.27 8.31
C LYS A 440 15.46 -39.01 9.11
N THR A 441 16.73 -38.67 8.92
CA THR A 441 17.86 -39.26 9.65
C THR A 441 18.29 -38.31 10.77
N ASP A 442 18.31 -38.82 12.00
CA ASP A 442 18.78 -38.09 13.21
C ASP A 442 20.25 -37.63 13.12
N GLU A 443 20.99 -38.09 12.10
CA GLU A 443 22.37 -37.68 11.79
C GLU A 443 22.52 -36.15 11.67
N TYR A 444 21.49 -35.44 11.18
CA TYR A 444 21.56 -33.98 11.05
C TYR A 444 21.53 -33.26 12.42
N PHE A 445 20.89 -33.85 13.42
CA PHE A 445 20.87 -33.33 14.80
C PHE A 445 22.09 -33.82 15.60
N GLN A 446 22.53 -35.05 15.37
CA GLN A 446 23.66 -35.67 16.07
C GLN A 446 25.03 -35.07 15.69
N LEU A 447 25.20 -34.56 14.47
CA LEU A 447 26.45 -33.91 14.04
C LEU A 447 26.78 -32.59 14.75
N THR A 448 25.83 -31.99 15.48
CA THR A 448 26.06 -30.71 16.19
C THR A 448 26.18 -30.87 17.71
N ASN A 449 25.65 -31.97 18.26
CA ASN A 449 25.87 -32.33 19.65
C ASN A 449 27.05 -33.29 19.70
N GLU A 450 28.28 -32.76 19.67
CA GLU A 450 29.38 -33.46 20.33
C GLU A 450 29.01 -33.51 21.81
N GLU A 451 28.30 -34.56 22.22
CA GLU A 451 28.25 -34.92 23.62
C GLU A 451 29.70 -35.20 24.03
N GLU A 452 30.35 -34.21 24.65
CA GLU A 452 31.52 -34.46 25.48
C GLU A 452 31.07 -35.44 26.57
N VAL A 453 31.21 -36.73 26.28
CA VAL A 453 31.12 -37.80 27.26
C VAL A 453 32.33 -37.60 28.17
N GLN A 454 32.19 -36.73 29.17
CA GLN A 454 33.10 -36.74 30.29
C GLN A 454 33.02 -38.13 30.93
N PRO A 455 34.15 -38.83 31.12
CA PRO A 455 34.14 -40.16 31.69
C PRO A 455 33.61 -40.05 33.12
N THR A 456 32.44 -40.64 33.35
CA THR A 456 31.84 -40.70 34.68
C THR A 456 32.69 -41.61 35.54
N ASP A 457 33.37 -41.01 36.51
CA ASP A 457 34.16 -41.70 37.52
C ASP A 457 33.21 -42.59 38.35
N SER A 458 33.32 -43.91 38.19
CA SER A 458 32.37 -44.94 38.65
C SER A 458 32.37 -45.17 40.17
N ARG A 459 32.89 -44.24 40.97
CA ARG A 459 33.10 -44.40 42.42
C ARG A 459 32.06 -43.73 43.33
N LYS A 460 30.99 -43.11 42.80
CA LYS A 460 29.85 -42.66 43.62
C LYS A 460 28.56 -43.33 43.19
N ALA A 461 28.29 -44.48 43.79
CA ALA A 461 26.99 -45.13 43.76
C ALA A 461 25.95 -44.23 44.46
N GLY A 462 24.87 -43.85 43.76
CA GLY A 462 23.60 -43.51 44.42
C GLY A 462 22.87 -42.22 44.05
N GLN A 463 23.37 -41.35 43.17
CA GLN A 463 22.58 -40.21 42.68
C GLN A 463 22.77 -39.99 41.18
N ASN A 464 21.87 -40.54 40.37
CA ASN A 464 21.62 -40.03 39.02
C ASN A 464 20.91 -38.67 39.16
N GLN A 465 21.65 -37.59 39.41
CA GLN A 465 21.15 -36.28 39.04
C GLN A 465 21.19 -36.22 37.52
N SER A 466 20.06 -36.50 36.86
CA SER A 466 19.87 -36.11 35.47
C SER A 466 20.13 -34.60 35.41
N LYS A 467 21.27 -34.19 34.83
CA LYS A 467 21.50 -32.76 34.55
C LYS A 467 20.33 -32.31 33.70
N GLU A 468 19.49 -31.43 34.26
CA GLU A 468 18.40 -30.83 33.50
C GLU A 468 18.98 -30.16 32.27
N LYS A 469 18.34 -30.38 31.11
CA LYS A 469 18.76 -29.72 29.87
C LYS A 469 18.66 -28.20 30.06
N PRO A 470 19.59 -27.42 29.50
CA PRO A 470 19.54 -25.98 29.62
C PRO A 470 18.26 -25.43 28.98
N LEU A 471 17.45 -24.70 29.75
CA LEU A 471 16.18 -24.09 29.34
C LEU A 471 16.26 -22.56 29.23
N VAL A 472 15.84 -21.95 28.13
CA VAL A 472 15.74 -20.48 27.99
C VAL A 472 14.30 -20.09 27.68
N ILE A 473 13.78 -19.10 28.41
CA ILE A 473 12.47 -18.51 28.11
C ILE A 473 12.67 -17.44 27.05
N VAL A 474 11.88 -17.51 25.98
CA VAL A 474 11.95 -16.60 24.83
C VAL A 474 10.60 -15.96 24.62
N ASP A 475 10.59 -14.64 24.41
CA ASP A 475 9.38 -13.93 24.03
C ASP A 475 8.83 -14.45 22.70
N MET A 476 7.51 -14.70 22.63
CA MET A 476 6.83 -15.09 21.39
C MET A 476 7.08 -14.12 20.23
N ARG A 477 7.28 -12.82 20.53
CA ARG A 477 7.57 -11.80 19.50
C ARG A 477 8.92 -12.01 18.81
N GLU A 478 9.85 -12.67 19.50
CA GLU A 478 11.23 -12.85 19.06
C GLU A 478 11.42 -14.08 18.16
N PHE A 479 10.40 -14.94 18.00
CA PHE A 479 10.41 -16.04 17.02
C PHE A 479 10.43 -15.58 15.55
N ARG A 480 10.31 -14.28 15.30
CA ARG A 480 10.53 -13.69 13.98
C ARG A 480 12.01 -13.63 13.60
N SER A 481 12.92 -13.79 14.57
CA SER A 481 14.36 -13.77 14.34
C SER A 481 14.95 -15.18 14.20
N ASP A 482 16.15 -15.28 13.64
CA ASP A 482 16.83 -16.56 13.45
C ASP A 482 17.41 -17.13 14.77
N LEU A 483 17.60 -16.29 15.81
CA LEU A 483 18.33 -16.66 17.02
C LEU A 483 17.69 -17.82 17.81
N PRO A 484 16.36 -17.89 18.03
CA PRO A 484 15.74 -19.05 18.68
C PRO A 484 16.04 -20.37 17.94
N SER A 485 15.98 -20.38 16.61
CA SER A 485 16.30 -21.59 15.83
C SER A 485 17.75 -22.05 16.03
N LEU A 486 18.68 -21.11 16.19
CA LEU A 486 20.11 -21.38 16.43
C LEU A 486 20.38 -21.87 17.85
N LEU A 487 19.67 -21.33 18.85
CA LEU A 487 19.76 -21.80 20.24
C LEU A 487 19.32 -23.26 20.35
N HIS A 488 18.20 -23.61 19.71
CA HIS A 488 17.70 -24.98 19.68
C HIS A 488 18.69 -25.92 18.96
N LYS A 489 19.30 -25.45 17.85
CA LYS A 489 20.34 -26.21 17.14
C LYS A 489 21.56 -26.54 18.03
N ARG A 490 21.90 -25.69 19.00
CA ARG A 490 22.98 -25.92 19.97
C ARG A 490 22.55 -26.74 21.20
N GLY A 491 21.34 -27.29 21.20
CA GLY A 491 20.87 -28.17 22.29
C GLY A 491 20.30 -27.44 23.51
N ILE A 492 19.99 -26.14 23.41
CA ILE A 492 19.25 -25.40 24.44
C ILE A 492 17.75 -25.57 24.19
N ASN A 493 17.01 -26.03 25.19
CA ASN A 493 15.56 -26.10 25.15
C ASN A 493 14.96 -24.69 25.25
N ILE A 494 13.95 -24.41 24.43
CA ILE A 494 13.33 -23.09 24.32
C ILE A 494 11.88 -23.18 24.77
N GLU A 495 11.50 -22.29 25.68
CA GLU A 495 10.12 -22.14 26.13
C GLU A 495 9.54 -20.82 25.59
N PRO A 496 8.59 -20.86 24.64
CA PRO A 496 7.93 -19.67 24.13
C PRO A 496 6.91 -19.15 25.16
N VAL A 497 7.13 -17.96 25.71
CA VAL A 497 6.21 -17.30 26.65
C VAL A 497 6.11 -15.81 26.31
N THR A 498 4.91 -15.23 26.32
CA THR A 498 4.75 -13.78 26.18
C THR A 498 5.20 -13.07 27.46
N ILE A 499 6.37 -12.45 27.42
CA ILE A 499 6.94 -11.71 28.55
C ILE A 499 6.84 -10.20 28.31
N ALA A 500 6.54 -9.44 29.37
CA ALA A 500 6.47 -7.98 29.28
C ALA A 500 7.87 -7.31 29.28
N ILE A 501 8.86 -7.95 29.91
CA ILE A 501 10.18 -7.37 30.21
C ILE A 501 11.29 -8.24 29.63
N GLY A 502 12.04 -7.67 28.68
CA GLY A 502 13.14 -8.32 27.97
C GLY A 502 12.67 -9.30 26.89
N ASP A 503 13.63 -9.82 26.11
CA ASP A 503 13.36 -10.74 25.00
C ASP A 503 13.75 -12.18 25.35
N TYR A 504 14.81 -12.35 26.16
CA TYR A 504 15.31 -13.64 26.60
C TYR A 504 15.57 -13.65 28.11
N ILE A 505 15.14 -14.71 28.79
CA ILE A 505 15.50 -14.95 30.19
C ILE A 505 16.36 -16.22 30.24
N LEU A 506 17.65 -16.04 30.49
CA LEU A 506 18.62 -17.15 30.48
C LEU A 506 18.63 -17.92 31.80
N THR A 507 18.47 -17.18 32.90
CA THR A 507 18.50 -17.65 34.29
C THR A 507 17.58 -16.74 35.10
N PRO A 508 17.16 -17.10 36.34
CA PRO A 508 16.30 -16.24 37.16
C PRO A 508 16.86 -14.82 37.37
N ASP A 509 18.18 -14.68 37.31
CA ASP A 509 18.91 -13.43 37.50
C ASP A 509 19.13 -12.61 36.23
N ILE A 510 19.20 -13.28 35.07
CA ILE A 510 19.72 -12.71 33.82
C ILE A 510 18.60 -12.57 32.81
N CYS A 511 18.28 -11.31 32.52
CA CYS A 511 17.39 -10.89 31.47
C CYS A 511 18.21 -10.22 30.36
N VAL A 512 17.92 -10.57 29.11
CA VAL A 512 18.56 -10.02 27.92
C VAL A 512 17.51 -9.32 27.06
N GLU A 513 17.77 -8.06 26.72
CA GLU A 513 17.11 -7.36 25.62
C GLU A 513 18.05 -7.42 24.41
N ARG A 514 17.57 -7.96 23.30
CA ARG A 514 18.30 -8.04 22.03
C ARG A 514 17.95 -6.83 21.18
N LYS A 515 18.96 -6.16 20.62
CA LYS A 515 18.77 -5.05 19.70
C LYS A 515 19.65 -5.18 18.47
N SER A 516 19.02 -5.14 17.29
CA SER A 516 19.74 -4.88 16.04
C SER A 516 20.28 -3.44 16.03
N ILE A 517 21.29 -3.16 15.20
CA ILE A 517 21.86 -1.79 15.08
C ILE A 517 20.79 -0.76 14.67
N SER A 518 19.92 -1.11 13.72
CA SER A 518 18.83 -0.23 13.27
C SER A 518 17.84 0.04 14.40
N ASP A 519 17.46 -0.99 15.15
CA ASP A 519 16.52 -0.86 16.26
C ASP A 519 17.15 -0.14 17.45
N LEU A 520 18.46 -0.26 17.66
CA LEU A 520 19.20 0.46 18.69
C LEU A 520 19.12 1.97 18.41
N ILE A 521 19.41 2.37 17.18
CA ILE A 521 19.36 3.79 16.78
C ILE A 521 17.92 4.32 16.86
N GLY A 522 16.94 3.56 16.37
CA GLY A 522 15.52 3.94 16.46
C GLY A 522 15.02 4.05 17.90
N SER A 523 15.37 3.10 18.76
CA SER A 523 14.95 3.06 20.17
C SER A 523 15.66 4.09 21.05
N LEU A 524 16.92 4.43 20.74
CA LEU A 524 17.65 5.54 21.39
C LEU A 524 17.06 6.90 21.00
N ASN A 525 16.71 7.10 19.73
CA ASN A 525 16.12 8.36 19.26
C ASN A 525 14.69 8.57 19.75
N SER A 526 13.89 7.50 19.86
CA SER A 526 12.54 7.56 20.42
C SER A 526 12.49 7.59 21.95
N GLY A 527 13.61 7.30 22.63
CA GLY A 527 13.66 7.16 24.09
C GLY A 527 13.08 5.84 24.62
N ARG A 528 12.53 4.97 23.75
CA ARG A 528 11.96 3.66 24.12
C ARG A 528 12.96 2.77 24.86
N LEU A 529 14.23 2.78 24.46
CA LEU A 529 15.24 1.91 25.10
C LEU A 529 15.42 2.23 26.59
N TYR A 530 15.28 3.50 26.96
CA TYR A 530 15.45 3.95 28.34
C TYR A 530 14.37 3.38 29.27
N THR A 531 13.11 3.35 28.82
CA THR A 531 12.01 2.77 29.60
C THR A 531 12.17 1.25 29.73
N GLN A 532 12.59 0.57 28.67
CA GLN A 532 12.91 -0.86 28.68
C GLN A 532 14.04 -1.17 29.68
N CYS A 533 15.15 -0.43 29.64
CA CYS A 533 16.27 -0.59 30.59
C CYS A 533 15.84 -0.31 32.04
N THR A 534 14.94 0.66 32.26
CA THR A 534 14.40 0.96 33.59
C THR A 534 13.62 -0.22 34.16
N GLN A 535 12.75 -0.84 33.35
CA GLN A 535 11.98 -2.02 33.75
C GLN A 535 12.89 -3.23 34.03
N MET A 536 13.89 -3.47 33.15
CA MET A 536 14.84 -4.56 33.35
C MET A 536 15.66 -4.41 34.64
N CYS A 537 16.18 -3.21 34.93
CA CYS A 537 17.02 -2.97 36.12
C CYS A 537 16.25 -3.06 37.45
N ARG A 538 14.93 -2.84 37.41
CA ARG A 538 14.06 -2.96 38.59
C ARG A 538 13.79 -4.42 38.93
N ASN A 539 13.53 -5.25 37.92
CA ASN A 539 13.01 -6.60 38.11
C ASN A 539 14.09 -7.68 38.11
N TYR A 540 15.24 -7.44 37.46
CA TYR A 540 16.32 -8.43 37.33
C TYR A 540 17.62 -8.01 38.01
N SER A 541 18.38 -9.01 38.47
CA SER A 541 19.64 -8.76 39.17
C SER A 541 20.76 -8.34 38.21
N ARG A 542 20.81 -8.97 37.02
CA ARG A 542 21.80 -8.76 35.96
C ARG A 542 21.14 -8.51 34.60
N PRO A 543 20.71 -7.27 34.30
CA PRO A 543 20.17 -6.94 32.99
C PRO A 543 21.29 -6.80 31.94
N ILE A 544 21.11 -7.42 30.78
CA ILE A 544 22.04 -7.39 29.66
C ILE A 544 21.33 -6.75 28.46
N LEU A 545 21.96 -5.74 27.86
CA LEU A 545 21.59 -5.24 26.54
C LEU A 545 22.55 -5.85 25.52
N LEU A 546 22.03 -6.75 24.69
CA LEU A 546 22.77 -7.40 23.62
C LEU A 546 22.60 -6.62 22.32
N ILE A 547 23.70 -6.07 21.81
CA ILE A 547 23.76 -5.42 20.51
C ILE A 547 24.27 -6.42 19.48
N GLU A 548 23.44 -6.75 18.50
CA GLU A 548 23.76 -7.73 17.47
C GLU A 548 24.06 -7.08 16.12
N PHE A 549 25.18 -7.48 15.52
CA PHE A 549 25.65 -7.05 14.22
C PHE A 549 25.27 -8.07 13.13
N ASP A 550 25.16 -7.57 11.91
CA ASP A 550 24.94 -8.39 10.72
C ASP A 550 26.25 -9.03 10.27
N GLN A 551 26.23 -10.33 9.97
CA GLN A 551 27.37 -11.11 9.50
C GLN A 551 27.99 -10.55 8.22
N ASN A 552 27.17 -9.95 7.36
CA ASN A 552 27.59 -9.46 6.06
C ASN A 552 28.20 -8.05 6.13
N LYS A 553 28.25 -7.44 7.33
CA LYS A 553 28.72 -6.07 7.53
C LYS A 553 29.96 -6.04 8.43
N PRO A 554 30.86 -5.06 8.23
CA PRO A 554 31.98 -4.88 9.13
C PRO A 554 31.46 -4.59 10.56
N PHE A 555 32.11 -5.20 11.56
CA PHE A 555 31.81 -5.04 12.98
C PHE A 555 32.23 -3.65 13.48
N ASN A 556 31.53 -2.61 13.00
CA ASN A 556 31.80 -1.22 13.34
C ASN A 556 30.48 -0.52 13.63
N LEU A 557 30.36 0.08 14.82
CA LEU A 557 29.26 0.99 15.13
C LEU A 557 29.34 2.26 14.26
N GLN A 558 30.57 2.66 13.91
CA GLN A 558 30.89 3.77 13.03
C GLN A 558 31.58 3.21 11.78
N GLY A 559 30.84 3.06 10.69
CA GLY A 559 31.48 2.91 9.39
C GLY A 559 32.25 4.18 9.06
N HIS A 560 33.43 4.05 8.45
CA HIS A 560 34.22 5.13 7.84
C HIS A 560 33.51 5.86 6.68
N PHE A 561 32.18 5.80 6.61
CA PHE A 561 31.33 6.44 5.61
C PHE A 561 30.88 7.86 6.03
N VAL A 562 31.49 8.40 7.07
CA VAL A 562 31.40 9.82 7.45
C VAL A 562 32.24 10.63 6.45
N VAL A 563 31.77 10.69 5.21
CA VAL A 563 32.15 11.73 4.23
C VAL A 563 31.30 12.99 4.45
N SER A 564 30.23 12.91 5.25
CA SER A 564 29.59 14.11 5.78
C SER A 564 30.08 14.39 7.19
N THR A 565 30.53 15.61 7.43
CA THR A 565 30.89 16.19 8.74
C THR A 565 29.67 16.35 9.66
N ASP A 566 28.80 15.34 9.70
CA ASP A 566 27.54 15.42 10.41
C ASP A 566 27.66 14.71 11.76
N ILE A 567 27.31 15.46 12.79
CA ILE A 567 27.42 15.23 14.23
C ILE A 567 26.69 13.95 14.73
N SER A 568 25.95 13.25 13.86
CA SER A 568 25.02 12.17 14.22
C SER A 568 25.67 10.90 14.76
N GLY A 569 26.89 10.55 14.32
CA GLY A 569 27.62 9.39 14.83
C GLY A 569 28.13 9.60 16.26
N ALA A 570 28.46 10.84 16.62
CA ALA A 570 28.82 11.21 17.98
C ALA A 570 27.58 11.20 18.89
N ASP A 571 26.41 11.59 18.38
CA ASP A 571 25.16 11.62 19.14
C ASP A 571 24.75 10.22 19.66
N ILE A 572 24.90 9.17 18.86
CA ILE A 572 24.55 7.80 19.27
C ILE A 572 25.48 7.33 20.39
N GLN A 573 26.78 7.57 20.24
CA GLN A 573 27.77 7.19 21.26
C GLN A 573 27.54 7.96 22.56
N GLN A 574 27.26 9.26 22.48
CA GLN A 574 26.93 10.08 23.65
C GLN A 574 25.65 9.60 24.34
N LYS A 575 24.60 9.26 23.59
CA LYS A 575 23.36 8.69 24.15
C LYS A 575 23.59 7.34 24.81
N LEU A 576 24.42 6.47 24.21
CA LEU A 576 24.77 5.18 24.80
C LEU A 576 25.60 5.36 26.08
N GLN A 577 26.57 6.28 26.08
CA GLN A 577 27.34 6.65 27.28
C GLN A 577 26.42 7.14 28.39
N LEU A 578 25.51 8.07 28.08
CA LEU A 578 24.52 8.58 29.04
C LEU A 578 23.67 7.46 29.64
N LEU A 579 23.25 6.50 28.80
CA LEU A 579 22.49 5.33 29.25
C LEU A 579 23.30 4.46 30.21
N THR A 580 24.59 4.20 29.92
CA THR A 580 25.45 3.42 30.83
C THR A 580 25.75 4.12 32.15
N ILE A 581 25.83 5.45 32.15
CA ILE A 581 26.01 6.24 33.38
C ILE A 581 24.76 6.15 34.26
N HIS A 582 23.57 6.22 33.66
CA HIS A 582 22.32 6.16 34.39
C HIS A 582 22.02 4.75 34.96
N PHE A 583 22.41 3.69 34.25
CA PHE A 583 22.17 2.30 34.65
C PHE A 583 23.49 1.54 34.91
N PRO A 584 24.14 1.71 36.07
CA PRO A 584 25.45 1.10 36.35
C PRO A 584 25.42 -0.44 36.41
N ARG A 585 24.24 -1.03 36.64
CA ARG A 585 24.03 -2.48 36.67
C ARG A 585 23.84 -3.10 35.28
N LEU A 586 23.51 -2.29 34.28
CA LEU A 586 23.30 -2.76 32.91
C LEU A 586 24.63 -3.18 32.28
N LYS A 587 24.67 -4.37 31.69
CA LYS A 587 25.83 -4.87 30.95
C LYS A 587 25.55 -4.76 29.45
N LEU A 588 26.45 -4.09 28.73
CA LEU A 588 26.42 -4.05 27.28
C LEU A 588 27.23 -5.22 26.73
N VAL A 589 26.63 -6.04 25.87
CA VAL A 589 27.32 -7.13 25.17
C VAL A 589 27.17 -6.93 23.67
N TRP A 590 28.28 -7.10 22.96
CA TRP A 590 28.36 -6.90 21.53
C TRP A 590 28.58 -8.26 20.88
N SER A 591 27.74 -8.61 19.92
CA SER A 591 27.82 -9.88 19.20
C SER A 591 28.01 -9.61 17.71
N PRO A 592 29.04 -10.19 17.06
CA PRO A 592 29.30 -9.96 15.63
C PRO A 592 28.30 -10.70 14.73
N SER A 593 27.63 -11.73 15.25
CA SER A 593 26.67 -12.53 14.50
C SER A 593 25.68 -13.24 15.43
N PRO A 594 24.49 -13.61 14.94
CA PRO A 594 23.55 -14.45 15.70
C PRO A 594 24.13 -15.83 16.07
N TYR A 595 25.06 -16.39 15.28
CA TYR A 595 25.75 -17.62 15.64
C TYR A 595 26.64 -17.46 16.88
N ALA A 596 27.33 -16.32 16.98
CA ALA A 596 28.13 -15.97 18.15
C ALA A 596 27.25 -15.64 19.36
N THR A 597 26.07 -15.05 19.15
CA THR A 597 25.08 -14.86 20.23
C THR A 597 24.63 -16.19 20.82
N ALA A 598 24.34 -17.19 19.97
CA ALA A 598 23.94 -18.51 20.44
C ALA A 598 25.06 -19.20 21.25
N GLU A 599 26.31 -18.98 20.87
CA GLU A 599 27.49 -19.43 21.63
C GLU A 599 27.57 -18.78 22.99
N LEU A 600 27.48 -17.45 23.01
CA LEU A 600 27.51 -16.66 24.22
C LEU A 600 26.40 -17.09 25.19
N PHE A 601 25.19 -17.36 24.69
CA PHE A 601 24.08 -17.81 25.54
C PHE A 601 24.34 -19.20 26.13
N TYR A 602 24.95 -20.10 25.35
CA TYR A 602 25.38 -21.40 25.83
C TYR A 602 26.40 -21.24 26.97
N GLU A 603 27.45 -20.44 26.77
CA GLU A 603 28.48 -20.17 27.79
C GLU A 603 27.90 -19.49 29.04
N LEU A 604 27.04 -18.48 28.87
CA LEU A 604 26.40 -17.78 29.99
C LEU A 604 25.50 -18.68 30.83
N LYS A 605 25.05 -19.79 30.27
CA LYS A 605 24.15 -20.73 30.94
C LYS A 605 24.89 -21.89 31.61
N GLN A 606 26.16 -22.13 31.27
CA GLN A 606 26.95 -23.17 31.91
C GLN A 606 27.06 -22.93 33.43
N GLY A 607 26.74 -23.96 34.21
CA GLY A 607 26.83 -23.94 35.67
C GLY A 607 25.81 -23.04 36.39
N ARG A 608 24.73 -22.60 35.71
CA ARG A 608 23.65 -21.80 36.31
C ARG A 608 22.31 -22.51 36.27
N ASN A 609 21.42 -22.14 37.19
CA ASN A 609 20.07 -22.72 37.30
C ASN A 609 19.18 -22.28 36.12
N ASN A 610 18.21 -23.13 35.79
CA ASN A 610 17.18 -22.81 34.80
C ASN A 610 16.19 -21.76 35.33
N PRO A 611 15.62 -20.93 34.44
CA PRO A 611 14.60 -19.94 34.81
C PRO A 611 13.23 -20.60 35.06
N ASN A 612 12.46 -20.02 35.98
CA ASN A 612 11.10 -20.47 36.30
C ASN A 612 10.06 -19.72 35.46
N ILE A 613 9.19 -20.46 34.78
CA ILE A 613 8.14 -19.89 33.90
C ILE A 613 7.10 -19.10 34.72
N ALA A 614 6.66 -19.65 35.85
CA ALA A 614 5.62 -19.03 36.67
C ALA A 614 6.03 -17.66 37.22
N GLU A 615 7.30 -17.49 37.60
CA GLU A 615 7.83 -16.22 38.11
C GLU A 615 7.90 -15.16 37.00
N ALA A 616 8.33 -15.54 35.80
CA ALA A 616 8.40 -14.64 34.65
C ALA A 616 7.01 -14.12 34.23
N ILE A 617 5.98 -14.95 34.31
CA ILE A 617 4.58 -14.57 34.03
C ILE A 617 4.04 -13.67 35.14
N ALA A 618 4.29 -14.00 36.41
CA ALA A 618 3.82 -13.20 37.54
C ALA A 618 4.38 -11.77 37.52
N LEU A 619 5.66 -11.60 37.13
CA LEU A 619 6.29 -10.29 36.94
C LEU A 619 5.66 -9.45 35.82
N SER A 620 4.92 -10.08 34.91
CA SER A 620 4.22 -9.40 33.80
C SER A 620 2.80 -8.95 34.17
N GLY A 621 2.23 -9.45 35.27
CA GLY A 621 0.81 -9.30 35.62
C GLY A 621 0.37 -7.95 36.22
N GLU A 622 1.29 -7.03 36.54
CA GLU A 622 0.93 -5.73 37.15
C GLU A 622 0.30 -4.72 36.16
N ASN A 623 0.32 -4.98 34.83
CA ASN A 623 -0.20 -4.08 33.79
C ASN A 623 -1.56 -4.51 33.18
N THR A 624 -2.25 -5.48 33.79
CA THR A 624 -3.46 -6.13 33.24
C THR A 624 -4.71 -5.25 33.10
N ALA A 625 -4.68 -4.01 33.60
CA ALA A 625 -5.79 -3.06 33.42
C ALA A 625 -5.95 -2.58 31.97
N ASP A 626 -4.87 -2.59 31.19
CA ASP A 626 -4.91 -2.17 29.79
C ASP A 626 -5.43 -3.30 28.87
N ASP A 627 -5.12 -4.57 29.15
CA ASP A 627 -5.52 -5.73 28.34
C ASP A 627 -7.05 -5.93 28.23
N MET A 628 -7.79 -5.64 29.31
CA MET A 628 -9.26 -5.76 29.32
C MET A 628 -9.99 -4.71 28.47
N ASN A 629 -9.33 -3.61 28.09
CA ASN A 629 -9.92 -2.56 27.25
C ASN A 629 -9.87 -2.90 25.76
N TYR A 630 -8.93 -3.77 25.34
CA TYR A 630 -8.74 -4.15 23.94
C TYR A 630 -9.86 -5.04 23.38
N GLU A 631 -10.60 -5.76 24.23
CA GLU A 631 -11.71 -6.61 23.79
C GLU A 631 -13.03 -5.84 23.60
N ARG A 632 -13.19 -4.68 24.27
CA ARG A 632 -14.46 -3.92 24.27
C ARG A 632 -14.54 -2.86 23.18
N TYR A 633 -13.41 -2.32 22.75
CA TYR A 633 -13.36 -1.20 21.81
C TYR A 633 -12.61 -1.56 20.55
N ASN A 634 -12.94 -0.88 19.44
CA ASN A 634 -12.12 -0.95 18.25
C ASN A 634 -10.72 -0.34 18.55
N ILE A 635 -9.70 -1.19 18.46
CA ILE A 635 -8.29 -0.87 18.75
C ILE A 635 -7.82 0.36 17.98
N LEU A 636 -8.25 0.49 16.72
CA LEU A 636 -7.84 1.60 15.85
C LEU A 636 -8.41 2.94 16.35
N VAL A 637 -9.67 2.95 16.81
CA VAL A 637 -10.31 4.15 17.35
C VAL A 637 -9.69 4.50 18.70
N HIS A 638 -9.46 3.51 19.55
CA HIS A 638 -8.82 3.71 20.84
C HIS A 638 -7.42 4.33 20.69
N ASP A 639 -6.55 3.76 19.85
CA ASP A 639 -5.20 4.31 19.60
C ASP A 639 -5.28 5.72 18.99
N PHE A 640 -6.20 5.96 18.05
CA PHE A 640 -6.39 7.29 17.48
C PHE A 640 -6.79 8.33 18.54
N VAL A 641 -7.80 8.02 19.36
CA VAL A 641 -8.30 8.92 20.41
C VAL A 641 -7.24 9.14 21.48
N GLN A 642 -6.45 8.12 21.84
CA GLN A 642 -5.34 8.24 22.80
C GLN A 642 -4.28 9.24 22.34
N LYS A 643 -4.09 9.40 21.03
CA LYS A 643 -3.12 10.34 20.45
C LYS A 643 -3.64 11.78 20.39
N LEU A 644 -4.94 12.01 20.64
CA LEU A 644 -5.52 13.35 20.57
C LEU A 644 -5.06 14.22 21.75
N PRO A 645 -4.64 15.47 21.50
CA PRO A 645 -4.37 16.44 22.56
C PRO A 645 -5.57 16.60 23.50
N GLY A 646 -5.31 16.54 24.81
CA GLY A 646 -6.35 16.60 25.84
C GLY A 646 -6.91 15.24 26.26
N VAL A 647 -6.56 14.15 25.57
CA VAL A 647 -6.90 12.79 26.00
C VAL A 647 -5.79 12.21 26.88
N THR A 648 -6.18 11.61 28.00
CA THR A 648 -5.33 10.99 29.00
C THR A 648 -5.82 9.57 29.30
N SER A 649 -4.96 8.71 29.86
CA SER A 649 -5.34 7.34 30.26
C SER A 649 -6.51 7.29 31.24
N LYS A 650 -6.83 8.40 31.93
CA LYS A 650 -7.95 8.49 32.87
C LYS A 650 -9.26 8.88 32.19
N ASN A 651 -9.20 9.76 31.18
CA ASN A 651 -10.40 10.27 30.52
C ASN A 651 -10.80 9.44 29.29
N ILE A 652 -9.88 8.66 28.68
CA ILE A 652 -10.14 7.88 27.46
C ILE A 652 -11.30 6.90 27.64
N ASN A 653 -11.33 6.16 28.74
CA ASN A 653 -12.40 5.22 29.04
C ASN A 653 -13.76 5.94 29.15
N ARG A 654 -13.78 7.20 29.58
CA ARG A 654 -15.03 7.98 29.68
C ARG A 654 -15.48 8.46 28.32
N ILE A 655 -14.56 8.94 27.50
CA ILE A 655 -14.82 9.37 26.12
C ILE A 655 -15.34 8.18 25.31
N MET A 656 -14.71 7.01 25.44
CA MET A 656 -15.10 5.79 24.72
C MET A 656 -16.43 5.19 25.22
N ASN A 657 -16.74 5.30 26.51
CA ASN A 657 -18.03 4.84 27.05
C ASN A 657 -19.19 5.77 26.69
N LYS A 658 -18.96 7.09 26.65
CA LYS A 658 -20.01 8.10 26.35
C LYS A 658 -20.15 8.37 24.84
N GLY A 659 -19.10 8.10 24.05
CA GLY A 659 -19.08 8.31 22.61
C GLY A 659 -19.67 7.13 21.84
N ILE A 660 -20.44 7.42 20.79
CA ILE A 660 -21.05 6.41 19.91
C ILE A 660 -20.15 6.13 18.70
N SER A 661 -19.66 7.19 18.04
CA SER A 661 -18.77 7.12 16.88
C SER A 661 -17.76 8.27 16.89
N LEU A 662 -16.73 8.19 16.02
CA LEU A 662 -15.77 9.28 15.86
C LEU A 662 -16.43 10.53 15.25
N ASP A 663 -17.36 10.36 14.31
CA ASP A 663 -18.09 11.47 13.71
C ASP A 663 -18.94 12.20 14.74
N HIS A 664 -19.54 11.45 15.67
CA HIS A 664 -20.25 12.02 16.79
C HIS A 664 -19.32 12.90 17.65
N LEU A 665 -18.07 12.48 17.90
CA LEU A 665 -17.10 13.29 18.64
C LEU A 665 -16.81 14.65 17.96
N ILE A 666 -16.85 14.70 16.62
CA ILE A 666 -16.66 15.94 15.85
C ILE A 666 -17.88 16.87 15.98
N THR A 667 -19.09 16.31 16.07
CA THR A 667 -20.33 17.11 16.19
C THR A 667 -20.54 17.74 17.57
N LEU A 668 -19.85 17.26 18.61
CA LEU A 668 -20.05 17.71 19.99
C LEU A 668 -19.61 19.16 20.21
N THR A 669 -20.39 19.88 21.00
CA THR A 669 -20.06 21.24 21.43
C THR A 669 -18.98 21.25 22.51
N LYS A 670 -18.33 22.41 22.70
CA LYS A 670 -17.29 22.59 23.74
C LYS A 670 -17.82 22.30 25.15
N GLU A 671 -19.09 22.60 25.41
CA GLU A 671 -19.72 22.37 26.72
C GLU A 671 -19.94 20.88 26.97
N GLU A 672 -20.50 20.15 26.00
CA GLU A 672 -20.70 18.70 26.09
C GLU A 672 -19.37 17.95 26.22
N LEU A 673 -18.33 18.36 25.50
CA LEU A 673 -16.98 17.79 25.67
C LEU A 673 -16.42 18.04 27.07
N SER A 674 -16.71 19.20 27.67
CA SER A 674 -16.30 19.49 29.05
C SER A 674 -17.02 18.61 30.07
N GLU A 675 -18.24 18.17 29.79
CA GLU A 675 -18.98 17.20 30.62
C GLU A 675 -18.50 15.76 30.42
N VAL A 676 -18.07 15.40 29.21
CA VAL A 676 -17.52 14.07 28.91
C VAL A 676 -16.14 13.90 29.55
N VAL A 677 -15.29 14.92 29.43
CA VAL A 677 -13.89 14.90 29.92
C VAL A 677 -13.78 15.31 31.39
N GLU A 678 -14.76 16.06 31.93
CA GLU A 678 -14.79 16.66 33.29
C GLU A 678 -13.67 17.67 33.57
N ASN A 679 -12.86 18.00 32.56
CA ASN A 679 -11.80 19.01 32.65
C ASN A 679 -11.94 20.02 31.50
N LYS A 680 -12.14 21.29 31.87
CA LYS A 680 -12.36 22.39 30.91
C LYS A 680 -11.15 22.64 30.01
N ASN A 681 -9.94 22.52 30.54
CA ASN A 681 -8.71 22.80 29.77
C ASN A 681 -8.44 21.70 28.74
N GLU A 682 -8.61 20.43 29.15
CA GLU A 682 -8.46 19.27 28.25
C GLU A 682 -9.53 19.29 27.16
N ALA A 683 -10.79 19.57 27.52
CA ALA A 683 -11.88 19.69 26.56
C ALA A 683 -11.66 20.85 25.57
N GLU A 684 -11.09 21.98 26.01
CA GLU A 684 -10.74 23.07 25.11
C GLU A 684 -9.64 22.68 24.12
N THR A 685 -8.59 21.99 24.57
CA THR A 685 -7.54 21.49 23.68
C THR A 685 -8.10 20.48 22.67
N LEU A 686 -8.96 19.57 23.12
CA LEU A 686 -9.60 18.56 22.27
C LEU A 686 -10.56 19.20 21.26
N TYR A 687 -11.35 20.19 21.67
CA TYR A 687 -12.22 20.93 20.77
C TYR A 687 -11.41 21.72 19.73
N SER A 688 -10.30 22.33 20.16
CA SER A 688 -9.43 23.13 19.28
C SER A 688 -8.80 22.28 18.17
N ILE A 689 -8.32 21.06 18.48
CA ILE A 689 -7.70 20.20 17.46
C ILE A 689 -8.71 19.68 16.43
N LEU A 690 -9.97 19.50 16.81
CA LEU A 690 -11.03 19.01 15.92
C LEU A 690 -11.58 20.11 14.99
N HIS A 691 -11.71 21.35 15.49
CA HIS A 691 -12.44 22.41 14.79
C HIS A 691 -11.54 23.50 14.19
N VAL A 692 -10.30 23.66 14.67
CA VAL A 692 -9.39 24.68 14.16
C VAL A 692 -8.70 24.17 12.91
N LYS A 693 -8.97 24.82 11.77
CA LYS A 693 -8.23 24.56 10.53
C LYS A 693 -6.74 24.82 10.75
N ALA A 694 -5.92 23.80 10.52
CA ALA A 694 -4.47 23.92 10.58
C ALA A 694 -4.01 25.03 9.62
N ARG A 695 -3.39 26.08 10.17
CA ARG A 695 -2.62 27.03 9.37
C ARG A 695 -1.21 26.47 9.24
N PRO A 696 -0.61 26.44 8.04
CA PRO A 696 0.76 25.98 7.90
C PRO A 696 1.68 26.81 8.81
N MET A 697 2.48 26.13 9.63
CA MET A 697 3.54 26.78 10.39
C MET A 697 4.45 27.47 9.39
N ASP A 698 4.59 28.79 9.52
CA ASP A 698 5.35 29.72 8.67
C ASP A 698 4.57 30.54 7.63
N ALA A 699 3.27 30.78 7.87
CA ALA A 699 2.64 32.03 7.43
C ALA A 699 3.08 33.25 8.28
N LYS A 700 4.38 33.38 8.58
CA LYS A 700 4.95 34.70 8.87
C LYS A 700 5.13 35.35 7.52
N GLU A 701 4.27 36.33 7.23
CA GLU A 701 4.45 37.25 6.10
C GLU A 701 5.76 38.05 6.28
N GLU A 702 6.92 37.44 6.05
CA GLU A 702 8.08 38.20 5.64
C GLU A 702 7.81 38.67 4.22
N LYS A 703 7.32 39.91 4.09
CA LYS A 703 7.35 40.65 2.82
C LYS A 703 8.76 40.52 2.26
N PHE A 704 8.93 39.74 1.20
CA PHE A 704 10.18 39.62 0.47
C PHE A 704 10.59 41.02 -0.02
N GLY A 705 11.39 41.70 0.80
CA GLY A 705 12.05 42.94 0.45
C GLY A 705 13.05 42.64 -0.64
N LYS A 706 12.92 43.36 -1.77
CA LYS A 706 13.89 43.41 -2.86
C LYS A 706 15.30 43.61 -2.29
N LYS A 707 16.06 42.54 -2.06
CA LYS A 707 17.51 42.64 -1.86
C LYS A 707 18.10 43.05 -3.22
N LYS A 708 18.38 44.36 -3.35
CA LYS A 708 19.22 44.89 -4.42
C LYS A 708 20.55 44.14 -4.38
N PHE A 709 20.83 43.36 -5.43
CA PHE A 709 22.17 42.89 -5.73
C PHE A 709 23.10 44.10 -5.90
N THR A 710 23.92 44.40 -4.88
CA THR A 710 25.04 45.33 -5.02
C THR A 710 26.27 44.53 -5.44
N GLY A 711 26.45 44.39 -6.75
CA GLY A 711 27.69 43.85 -7.31
C GLY A 711 28.86 44.77 -6.99
N LYS A 712 29.74 44.37 -6.07
CA LYS A 712 31.09 44.93 -5.98
C LYS A 712 31.94 44.28 -7.06
N LEU A 713 32.18 45.01 -8.15
CA LEU A 713 33.23 44.70 -9.12
C LEU A 713 34.58 44.63 -8.39
N TYR A 714 35.23 43.46 -8.44
CA TYR A 714 36.66 43.35 -8.17
C TYR A 714 37.43 44.07 -9.28
N ARG A 715 38.05 45.19 -8.94
CA ARG A 715 39.05 45.85 -9.79
C ARG A 715 40.33 45.02 -9.75
N SER A 716 40.70 44.44 -10.89
CA SER A 716 42.05 43.94 -11.15
C SER A 716 43.04 45.10 -11.02
N LYS A 717 44.06 44.96 -10.17
CA LYS A 717 45.27 45.77 -10.23
C LYS A 717 46.39 44.92 -10.85
N LYS A 718 47.04 45.54 -11.84
CA LYS A 718 48.37 45.19 -12.33
C LYS A 718 49.38 45.13 -11.19
#